data_AF-A0A432ST09-F1
#
_entry.id   AF-A0A432ST09-F1
#
_cell.length_a   1.000
_cell.length_b   1.000
_cell.length_c   1.000
_cell.angle_alpha   90.00
_cell.angle_beta   90.00
_cell.angle_gamma   90.00
#
_symmetry.space_group_name_H-M   'P 1'
#
loop_
_entity.id
_entity.type
_entity.pdbx_description
1 polymer ?
#
loop_
_entity_poly.entity_id
_entity_poly.type
_entity_poly.pdbx_seq_one_letter_code
_entity_poly.pdbx_strand_id
1 'polypeptide(L)'
;NKQIEDKERHIQNQNTLIESLHTLIEEKDQHIQRQLGDIGHWHNVAQSMTIKSRIKKALKAVIPLFLWNKLKVIKHKIKPTTIPATPETISAEQPSTTIAAPVNEYCYLEPTLTPDIQKELDDFMHQPLISIIMPVYNVDPQWLDLAIKSLEAQWYTHWELCIADDKSTNKKTLAYLKNIKNPKIKVTYLKKNVNISGASNAALSLTTGEYIALMDNDDELTPDALYEVVKVINHHGSEFIYSDEDKLEMDGSYSDPHFKPDFAPEMFLSQNYLSHLGVIKKSLITKANGFTLGLEGSQDFDLYLKVLEHTDKIYHIQKVLYHWRKVPGSTAAEYGEKSYAQEAGRKALENAMKRRDIKALVKNGQTAGTYKINYTLTTTPLVSIIIPFKDKPELLKTCIESILEKSTYQNFEIIGISNNSTEEETFKEMRYLESLDKRVAFYEYNVPFNYSKINNYAANTYAKGEQLLFLNNDIEVITPQWIEEMLMYSQQKQNGAIGAKLYFPNDTIQHAGLVMAPNTIHSVILVYQGFPKEHYGYVSRAKCVNNYSAVTAACLMLKREIFDEIQGFDEERLSVAYNDVDLCLRIQEAGYYNVWTPYCELYHHESISRGYEISRESVERREKEKWHLKEKHPKVFKQSDPLYNKNLARFSLGCELDESVKHTHESITGIAFYETLIHTKNIHPKQKNNVCIFSHFDAQNEIKEDVIFYLKSLSIFTDILFVSTAEGLDETSLEKIEPYCRDIIVKKNIGYDFGAWKTGLDYLGTQKLNAYEHLILCNDSVYGPLFDLEVIFEKMKHNDLWAMTDNHEIDYHLQSYFMVYSKKVFTSALFKDFWKTMKIYHNKQTLIENNEIGFSQALIASDFSYDAYYSSIKHQNYVNVLQYYWKELITEHHFPFIKKEVLKRNPLGLNIEHWDDAIKQVSDYNIEFIQNS
;
A
#
# COMPACT_ATOMS: atom_id res chain seq x y z
N ASN A 1 -42.09 -34.91 26.66
CA ASN A 1 -43.16 -33.89 26.65
C ASN A 1 -42.54 -32.51 26.81
N LYS A 2 -42.18 -32.02 28.01
CA LYS A 2 -41.61 -30.66 28.16
C LYS A 2 -40.42 -30.32 27.24
N GLN A 3 -39.39 -31.19 27.16
CA GLN A 3 -38.27 -31.01 26.21
C GLN A 3 -38.65 -31.13 24.71
N ILE A 4 -39.81 -31.70 24.39
CA ILE A 4 -40.34 -31.76 23.03
C ILE A 4 -41.07 -30.44 22.73
N GLU A 5 -41.93 -29.99 23.64
CA GLU A 5 -42.60 -28.68 23.58
C GLU A 5 -41.59 -27.52 23.48
N ASP A 6 -40.49 -27.56 24.25
CA ASP A 6 -39.43 -26.56 24.19
C ASP A 6 -38.67 -26.59 22.84
N LYS A 7 -38.48 -27.77 22.24
CA LYS A 7 -37.86 -27.91 20.90
C LYS A 7 -38.80 -27.50 19.78
N GLU A 8 -40.08 -27.87 19.84
CA GLU A 8 -41.11 -27.43 18.89
C GLU A 8 -41.24 -25.90 18.93
N ARG A 9 -41.22 -25.30 20.12
CA ARG A 9 -41.20 -23.84 20.29
C ARG A 9 -39.94 -23.18 19.74
N HIS A 10 -38.77 -23.82 19.89
CA HIS A 10 -37.52 -23.32 19.30
C HIS A 10 -37.56 -23.37 17.76
N ILE A 11 -38.06 -24.46 17.17
CA ILE A 11 -38.25 -24.62 15.73
C ILE A 11 -39.27 -23.60 15.19
N GLN A 12 -40.39 -23.40 15.90
CA GLN A 12 -41.39 -22.37 15.57
C GLN A 12 -40.75 -20.98 15.51
N ASN A 13 -39.95 -20.61 16.51
CA ASN A 13 -39.25 -19.33 16.56
C ASN A 13 -38.20 -19.18 15.43
N GLN A 14 -37.46 -20.24 15.10
CA GLN A 14 -36.50 -20.22 13.98
C GLN A 14 -37.21 -20.06 12.63
N ASN A 15 -38.33 -20.75 12.41
CA ASN A 15 -39.12 -20.60 11.19
C ASN A 15 -39.68 -19.18 11.05
N THR A 16 -40.18 -18.57 12.14
CA THR A 16 -40.62 -17.17 12.15
C THR A 16 -39.48 -16.19 11.86
N LEU A 17 -38.26 -16.47 12.34
CA LEU A 17 -37.08 -15.67 12.00
C LEU A 17 -36.71 -15.80 10.51
N ILE A 18 -36.77 -17.01 9.94
CA ILE A 18 -36.53 -17.27 8.52
C ILE A 18 -37.55 -16.55 7.64
N GLU A 19 -38.84 -16.59 7.98
CA GLU A 19 -39.89 -15.84 7.27
C GLU A 19 -39.64 -14.32 7.33
N SER A 20 -39.21 -13.80 8.49
CA SER A 20 -38.86 -12.37 8.63
C SER A 20 -37.65 -11.97 7.78
N LEU A 21 -36.65 -12.86 7.65
CA LEU A 21 -35.47 -12.64 6.81
C LEU A 21 -35.82 -12.71 5.32
N HIS A 22 -36.66 -13.65 4.90
CA HIS A 22 -37.16 -13.69 3.52
C HIS A 22 -37.93 -12.43 3.15
N THR A 23 -38.76 -11.91 4.06
CA THR A 23 -39.50 -10.65 3.87
C THR A 23 -38.52 -9.48 3.71
N LEU A 24 -37.49 -9.40 4.56
CA LEU A 24 -36.43 -8.39 4.48
C LEU A 24 -35.60 -8.46 3.18
N ILE A 25 -35.36 -9.66 2.67
CA ILE A 25 -34.69 -9.89 1.38
C ILE A 25 -35.60 -9.43 0.22
N GLU A 26 -36.88 -9.78 0.23
CA GLU A 26 -37.83 -9.31 -0.79
C GLU A 26 -38.01 -7.78 -0.78
N GLU A 27 -38.04 -7.15 0.40
CA GLU A 27 -38.06 -5.69 0.54
C GLU A 27 -36.76 -5.03 0.01
N LYS A 28 -35.60 -5.63 0.28
CA LYS A 28 -34.29 -5.22 -0.26
C LYS A 28 -34.25 -5.36 -1.78
N ASP A 29 -34.69 -6.48 -2.34
CA ASP A 29 -34.74 -6.71 -3.79
C ASP A 29 -35.71 -5.75 -4.46
N GLN A 30 -36.89 -5.51 -3.89
CA GLN A 30 -37.81 -4.47 -4.40
C GLN A 30 -37.20 -3.07 -4.32
N HIS A 31 -36.39 -2.76 -3.31
CA HIS A 31 -35.67 -1.49 -3.22
C HIS A 31 -34.59 -1.38 -4.30
N ILE A 32 -33.82 -2.44 -4.53
CA ILE A 32 -32.80 -2.52 -5.58
C ILE A 32 -33.45 -2.39 -6.97
N GLN A 33 -34.56 -3.10 -7.23
CA GLN A 33 -35.29 -3.00 -8.50
C GLN A 33 -35.89 -1.59 -8.72
N ARG A 34 -36.32 -0.89 -7.67
CA ARG A 34 -36.71 0.53 -7.77
C ARG A 34 -35.51 1.42 -8.10
N GLN A 35 -34.37 1.25 -7.42
CA GLN A 35 -33.16 2.01 -7.73
C GLN A 35 -32.64 1.73 -9.16
N LEU A 36 -32.68 0.48 -9.64
CA LEU A 36 -32.36 0.13 -11.03
C LEU A 36 -33.37 0.76 -12.01
N GLY A 37 -34.64 0.81 -11.64
CA GLY A 37 -35.68 1.55 -12.38
C GLY A 37 -35.42 3.05 -12.45
N ASP A 38 -35.00 3.67 -11.35
CA ASP A 38 -34.62 5.08 -11.28
C ASP A 38 -33.32 5.37 -12.04
N ILE A 39 -32.31 4.50 -11.97
CA ILE A 39 -31.09 4.58 -12.78
C ILE A 39 -31.44 4.45 -14.26
N GLY A 40 -32.32 3.52 -14.63
CA GLY A 40 -32.86 3.39 -15.98
C GLY A 40 -33.65 4.63 -16.42
N HIS A 41 -34.42 5.25 -15.52
CA HIS A 41 -35.10 6.50 -15.77
C HIS A 41 -34.11 7.64 -16.02
N TRP A 42 -33.11 7.82 -15.16
CA TRP A 42 -32.08 8.85 -15.30
C TRP A 42 -31.18 8.63 -16.52
N HIS A 43 -30.87 7.38 -16.88
CA HIS A 43 -30.18 7.03 -18.12
C HIS A 43 -31.02 7.42 -19.36
N ASN A 44 -32.31 7.10 -19.37
CA ASN A 44 -33.24 7.51 -20.43
C ASN A 44 -33.44 9.04 -20.46
N VAL A 45 -33.47 9.72 -19.32
CA VAL A 45 -33.48 11.19 -19.23
C VAL A 45 -32.21 11.76 -19.83
N ALA A 46 -31.03 11.25 -19.48
CA ALA A 46 -29.74 11.67 -20.03
C ALA A 46 -29.64 11.43 -21.56
N GLN A 47 -30.07 10.27 -22.05
CA GLN A 47 -30.20 10.03 -23.49
C GLN A 47 -31.18 11.02 -24.13
N SER A 48 -32.35 11.28 -23.52
CA SER A 48 -33.33 12.24 -24.05
C SER A 48 -32.81 13.67 -24.07
N MET A 49 -31.95 14.06 -23.11
CA MET A 49 -31.28 15.36 -23.07
C MET A 49 -30.20 15.47 -24.16
N THR A 50 -29.49 14.37 -24.42
CA THR A 50 -28.49 14.25 -25.50
C THR A 50 -29.15 14.28 -26.88
N ILE A 51 -30.28 13.60 -27.05
CA ILE A 51 -31.13 13.67 -28.26
C ILE A 51 -31.73 15.08 -28.42
N LYS A 52 -32.26 15.69 -27.35
CA LYS A 52 -32.71 17.08 -27.38
C LYS A 52 -31.58 18.06 -27.72
N SER A 53 -30.34 17.85 -27.28
CA SER A 53 -29.22 18.72 -27.63
C SER A 53 -28.86 18.59 -29.13
N ARG A 54 -28.86 17.36 -29.68
CA ARG A 54 -28.69 17.09 -31.12
C ARG A 54 -29.82 17.69 -31.96
N ILE A 55 -31.08 17.49 -31.57
CA ILE A 55 -32.25 18.10 -32.23
C ILE A 55 -32.21 19.64 -32.15
N LYS A 56 -31.79 20.21 -31.03
CA LYS A 56 -31.63 21.67 -30.85
C LYS A 56 -30.45 22.24 -31.66
N LYS A 57 -29.46 21.41 -32.01
CA LYS A 57 -28.37 21.73 -32.95
C LYS A 57 -28.86 21.71 -34.41
N ALA A 58 -29.73 20.76 -34.76
CA ALA A 58 -30.36 20.66 -36.09
C ALA A 58 -31.42 21.76 -36.35
N LEU A 59 -32.33 22.00 -35.39
CA LEU A 59 -33.40 23.00 -35.51
C LEU A 59 -32.89 24.46 -35.53
N LYS A 60 -31.64 24.70 -35.10
CA LYS A 60 -31.00 26.02 -35.21
C LYS A 60 -30.72 26.46 -36.66
N ALA A 61 -30.91 25.58 -37.65
CA ALA A 61 -30.68 25.87 -39.06
C ALA A 61 -31.94 26.32 -39.84
N VAL A 62 -33.16 26.27 -39.28
CA VAL A 62 -34.40 26.30 -40.10
C VAL A 62 -35.53 27.26 -39.62
N ILE A 63 -35.39 28.00 -38.51
CA ILE A 63 -36.50 28.83 -37.97
C ILE A 63 -36.17 30.35 -37.98
N PRO A 64 -36.96 31.21 -38.66
CA PRO A 64 -36.77 32.66 -38.68
C PRO A 64 -36.94 33.37 -37.33
N LEU A 65 -36.22 34.48 -37.17
CA LEU A 65 -36.01 35.26 -35.94
C LEU A 65 -37.28 35.75 -35.19
N PHE A 66 -38.45 35.71 -35.83
CA PHE A 66 -39.66 36.39 -35.36
C PHE A 66 -40.32 35.74 -34.13
N LEU A 67 -40.20 34.42 -33.96
CA LEU A 67 -40.85 33.71 -32.85
C LEU A 67 -40.18 33.95 -31.49
N TRP A 68 -38.87 34.25 -31.48
CA TRP A 68 -38.07 34.30 -30.25
C TRP A 68 -38.40 35.50 -29.35
N ASN A 69 -38.83 36.63 -29.95
CA ASN A 69 -39.14 37.84 -29.20
C ASN A 69 -40.45 37.76 -28.40
N LYS A 70 -41.40 36.86 -28.73
CA LYS A 70 -42.63 36.69 -27.94
C LYS A 70 -42.42 35.95 -26.62
N LEU A 71 -41.40 35.10 -26.51
CA LEU A 71 -41.16 34.28 -25.30
C LEU A 71 -40.52 35.06 -24.13
N LYS A 72 -39.93 36.23 -24.37
CA LYS A 72 -39.31 37.05 -23.31
C LYS A 72 -40.31 37.72 -22.34
N VAL A 73 -41.60 37.78 -22.67
CA VAL A 73 -42.59 38.59 -21.94
C VAL A 73 -43.21 37.88 -20.72
N ILE A 74 -43.09 36.55 -20.61
CA ILE A 74 -43.81 35.75 -19.59
C ILE A 74 -43.02 35.58 -18.27
N LYS A 75 -41.80 36.13 -18.16
CA LYS A 75 -40.94 35.94 -16.97
C LYS A 75 -41.15 36.95 -15.81
N HIS A 76 -42.21 37.76 -15.84
CA HIS A 76 -42.53 38.77 -14.82
C HIS A 76 -43.97 38.63 -14.32
N LYS A 77 -44.23 37.65 -13.44
CA LYS A 77 -45.31 37.66 -12.44
C LYS A 77 -45.19 36.42 -11.53
N ILE A 78 -44.77 36.65 -10.28
CA ILE A 78 -45.24 36.08 -9.01
C ILE A 78 -44.23 36.52 -7.92
N LYS A 79 -44.73 37.07 -6.81
CA LYS A 79 -43.96 37.47 -5.62
C LYS A 79 -44.38 36.59 -4.43
N PRO A 80 -43.55 36.43 -3.38
CA PRO A 80 -43.84 35.59 -2.22
C PRO A 80 -44.69 36.29 -1.14
N THR A 81 -45.29 35.49 -0.24
CA THR A 81 -46.04 35.94 0.97
C THR A 81 -45.82 34.96 2.16
N THR A 82 -45.97 35.47 3.39
CA THR A 82 -45.49 34.94 4.69
C THR A 82 -46.60 35.13 5.79
N ILE A 83 -46.51 34.83 7.11
CA ILE A 83 -45.38 34.75 8.07
C ILE A 83 -45.36 33.46 8.96
N PRO A 84 -45.90 33.32 10.22
CA PRO A 84 -45.44 32.29 11.18
C PRO A 84 -46.59 31.30 11.61
N ALA A 85 -46.54 30.45 12.65
CA ALA A 85 -45.63 30.30 13.80
C ALA A 85 -45.53 28.84 14.34
N THR A 86 -44.80 28.67 15.45
CA THR A 86 -44.51 27.42 16.21
C THR A 86 -45.52 27.10 17.32
N PRO A 87 -45.58 25.84 17.82
CA PRO A 87 -44.79 25.50 19.02
C PRO A 87 -44.08 24.11 19.01
N GLU A 88 -42.90 24.11 19.64
CA GLU A 88 -42.27 23.07 20.49
C GLU A 88 -42.27 21.56 20.10
N THR A 89 -41.08 21.13 19.62
CA THR A 89 -40.32 19.91 19.99
C THR A 89 -41.03 18.59 20.36
N ILE A 90 -40.87 17.58 19.50
CA ILE A 90 -40.30 16.27 19.89
C ILE A 90 -39.28 15.88 18.80
N SER A 91 -38.00 15.71 19.15
CA SER A 91 -36.98 15.17 18.25
C SER A 91 -36.95 13.64 18.33
N ALA A 92 -37.22 12.97 17.21
CA ALA A 92 -36.91 11.56 17.03
C ALA A 92 -35.83 11.45 15.96
N GLU A 93 -34.59 11.18 16.39
CA GLU A 93 -33.46 10.94 15.50
C GLU A 93 -33.73 9.66 14.70
N GLN A 94 -33.74 9.75 13.37
CA GLN A 94 -33.64 8.57 12.51
C GLN A 94 -32.16 8.32 12.20
N PRO A 95 -31.64 7.10 12.44
CA PRO A 95 -30.25 6.78 12.15
C PRO A 95 -30.03 6.77 10.64
N SER A 96 -29.35 7.80 10.12
CA SER A 96 -28.96 7.90 8.72
C SER A 96 -27.81 6.94 8.40
N THR A 97 -28.12 5.67 8.19
CA THR A 97 -27.17 4.68 7.65
C THR A 97 -27.22 4.58 6.12
N THR A 98 -27.23 5.74 5.45
CA THR A 98 -26.49 5.86 4.20
C THR A 98 -25.02 5.66 4.53
N ILE A 99 -24.44 4.54 4.10
CA ILE A 99 -22.99 4.40 4.03
C ILE A 99 -22.51 5.39 2.97
N ALA A 100 -22.21 6.61 3.41
CA ALA A 100 -21.37 7.51 2.65
C ALA A 100 -20.04 6.79 2.40
N ALA A 101 -19.41 7.05 1.25
CA ALA A 101 -18.00 6.74 1.11
C ALA A 101 -17.27 7.38 2.31
N PRO A 102 -16.34 6.66 2.97
CA PRO A 102 -15.66 7.21 4.14
C PRO A 102 -15.06 8.55 3.77
N VAL A 103 -15.40 9.58 4.54
CA VAL A 103 -14.75 10.88 4.42
C VAL A 103 -13.28 10.62 4.73
N ASN A 104 -12.41 10.79 3.74
CA ASN A 104 -10.97 10.73 3.97
C ASN A 104 -10.62 11.87 4.91
N GLU A 105 -10.39 11.57 6.19
CA GLU A 105 -9.78 12.47 7.18
C GLU A 105 -8.29 12.65 6.87
N TYR A 106 -7.96 13.04 5.63
CA TYR A 106 -6.61 13.44 5.28
C TYR A 106 -6.29 14.74 6.01
N CYS A 107 -5.26 14.70 6.84
CA CYS A 107 -4.75 15.84 7.57
C CYS A 107 -3.31 16.08 7.11
N TYR A 108 -3.07 17.16 6.36
CA TYR A 108 -1.70 17.65 6.18
C TYR A 108 -1.20 18.28 7.49
N LEU A 109 0.09 18.12 7.75
CA LEU A 109 0.69 18.37 9.05
C LEU A 109 1.95 19.19 8.83
N GLU A 110 1.86 20.48 9.12
CA GLU A 110 2.95 21.42 8.86
C GLU A 110 4.19 21.03 9.68
N PRO A 111 5.35 20.83 9.02
CA PRO A 111 6.57 20.42 9.70
C PRO A 111 7.12 21.57 10.54
N THR A 112 7.84 21.25 11.62
CA THR A 112 8.43 22.23 12.53
C THR A 112 9.94 22.26 12.41
N LEU A 113 10.53 23.46 12.33
CA LEU A 113 11.99 23.65 12.29
C LEU A 113 12.59 23.34 13.68
N THR A 114 13.30 22.22 13.79
CA THR A 114 13.99 21.81 15.02
C THR A 114 15.45 22.28 15.04
N PRO A 115 16.12 22.32 16.22
CA PRO A 115 17.54 22.64 16.30
C PRO A 115 18.44 21.71 15.47
N ASP A 116 18.07 20.44 15.32
CA ASP A 116 18.83 19.47 14.51
C ASP A 116 18.67 19.76 13.01
N ILE A 117 17.46 20.14 12.55
CA ILE A 117 17.22 20.55 11.16
C ILE A 117 17.92 21.88 10.87
N GLN A 118 17.92 22.84 11.80
CA GLN A 118 18.67 24.09 11.65
C GLN A 118 20.16 23.81 11.51
N LYS A 119 20.70 22.87 12.30
CA LYS A 119 22.10 22.46 12.18
C LYS A 119 22.37 21.78 10.82
N GLU A 120 21.48 20.90 10.34
CA GLU A 120 21.64 20.27 9.02
C GLU A 120 21.62 21.31 7.87
N LEU A 121 20.76 22.32 7.97
CA LEU A 121 20.74 23.49 7.06
C LEU A 121 22.07 24.25 7.07
N ASP A 122 22.63 24.52 8.25
CA ASP A 122 23.89 25.24 8.43
C ASP A 122 25.10 24.41 7.93
N ASP A 123 25.05 23.08 8.07
CA ASP A 123 26.09 22.12 7.67
C ASP A 123 26.04 21.75 6.15
N PHE A 124 25.07 22.23 5.37
CA PHE A 124 24.98 21.94 3.93
C PHE A 124 26.22 22.43 3.14
N MET A 125 26.97 21.49 2.58
CA MET A 125 28.19 21.74 1.79
C MET A 125 27.93 22.45 0.45
N HIS A 126 26.76 22.22 -0.16
CA HIS A 126 26.33 22.87 -1.39
C HIS A 126 25.00 23.58 -1.16
N GLN A 127 25.00 24.90 -1.31
CA GLN A 127 23.85 25.76 -1.05
C GLN A 127 23.45 26.51 -2.34
N PRO A 128 22.82 25.84 -3.32
CA PRO A 128 22.47 26.43 -4.60
C PRO A 128 21.36 27.46 -4.44
N LEU A 129 21.44 28.55 -5.22
CA LEU A 129 20.31 29.45 -5.40
C LEU A 129 19.24 28.73 -6.24
N ILE A 130 18.02 28.63 -5.70
CA ILE A 130 16.84 28.10 -6.41
C ILE A 130 16.04 29.27 -6.98
N SER A 131 15.82 29.29 -8.29
CA SER A 131 14.93 30.26 -8.94
C SER A 131 13.54 29.65 -9.14
N ILE A 132 12.53 30.15 -8.43
CA ILE A 132 11.14 29.81 -8.68
C ILE A 132 10.67 30.63 -9.89
N ILE A 133 10.03 30.02 -10.89
CA ILE A 133 9.38 30.74 -11.99
C ILE A 133 7.87 30.70 -11.83
N MET A 134 7.21 31.85 -12.03
CA MET A 134 5.78 32.02 -11.81
C MET A 134 5.15 32.86 -12.95
N PRO A 135 4.44 32.23 -13.89
CA PRO A 135 3.65 32.94 -14.90
C PRO A 135 2.38 33.50 -14.26
N VAL A 136 2.02 34.77 -14.52
CA VAL A 136 0.87 35.44 -13.90
C VAL A 136 -0.06 36.02 -14.96
N TYR A 137 -1.35 35.69 -14.91
CA TYR A 137 -2.37 36.33 -15.73
C TYR A 137 -3.69 36.50 -14.97
N ASN A 138 -4.09 37.74 -14.69
CA ASN A 138 -5.37 38.15 -14.09
C ASN A 138 -5.75 37.59 -12.70
N VAL A 139 -4.91 36.76 -12.09
CA VAL A 139 -5.10 36.18 -10.74
C VAL A 139 -5.54 37.23 -9.71
N ASP A 140 -6.44 36.86 -8.80
CA ASP A 140 -6.78 37.75 -7.69
C ASP A 140 -5.55 37.91 -6.77
N PRO A 141 -5.16 39.15 -6.41
CA PRO A 141 -4.01 39.39 -5.54
C PRO A 141 -3.98 38.57 -4.25
N GLN A 142 -5.12 38.14 -3.70
CA GLN A 142 -5.13 37.36 -2.46
C GLN A 142 -4.45 35.98 -2.62
N TRP A 143 -4.55 35.34 -3.79
CA TRP A 143 -3.91 34.04 -4.03
C TRP A 143 -2.41 34.21 -4.30
N LEU A 144 -2.06 35.22 -5.11
CA LEU A 144 -0.68 35.59 -5.36
C LEU A 144 0.07 36.02 -4.08
N ASP A 145 -0.64 36.63 -3.13
CA ASP A 145 -0.09 37.01 -1.82
C ASP A 145 0.17 35.80 -0.92
N LEU A 146 -0.71 34.79 -0.92
CA LEU A 146 -0.46 33.52 -0.22
C LEU A 146 0.68 32.73 -0.86
N ALA A 147 0.70 32.61 -2.19
CA ALA A 147 1.78 31.97 -2.94
C ALA A 147 3.15 32.59 -2.60
N ILE A 148 3.26 33.93 -2.63
CA ILE A 148 4.50 34.63 -2.25
C ILE A 148 4.84 34.42 -0.76
N LYS A 149 3.87 34.45 0.14
CA LYS A 149 4.11 34.20 1.58
C LYS A 149 4.64 32.80 1.86
N SER A 150 4.17 31.78 1.14
CA SER A 150 4.71 30.41 1.28
C SER A 150 6.19 30.31 0.89
N LEU A 151 6.66 31.16 -0.03
CA LEU A 151 8.08 31.32 -0.37
C LEU A 151 8.85 32.14 0.67
N GLU A 152 8.23 33.18 1.24
CA GLU A 152 8.80 33.98 2.33
C GLU A 152 8.95 33.17 3.64
N ALA A 153 8.16 32.12 3.83
CA ALA A 153 8.20 31.20 4.97
C ALA A 153 9.24 30.06 4.85
N GLN A 154 9.92 29.91 3.70
CA GLN A 154 10.85 28.79 3.46
C GLN A 154 12.04 28.80 4.43
N TRP A 155 12.33 27.67 5.06
CA TRP A 155 13.49 27.49 5.95
C TRP A 155 14.81 27.68 5.22
N TYR A 156 14.92 27.11 4.01
CA TYR A 156 16.08 27.33 3.16
C TYR A 156 15.99 28.70 2.49
N THR A 157 16.94 29.59 2.80
CA THR A 157 16.79 31.02 2.47
C THR A 157 17.39 31.45 1.13
N HIS A 158 18.16 30.60 0.43
CA HIS A 158 18.79 30.95 -0.86
C HIS A 158 17.86 30.68 -2.04
N TRP A 159 16.83 31.53 -2.17
CA TRP A 159 15.87 31.48 -3.26
C TRP A 159 15.64 32.86 -3.88
N GLU A 160 15.11 32.85 -5.10
CA GLU A 160 14.55 34.02 -5.78
C GLU A 160 13.27 33.65 -6.53
N LEU A 161 12.35 34.62 -6.68
CA LEU A 161 11.10 34.44 -7.43
C LEU A 161 11.15 35.28 -8.71
N CYS A 162 10.90 34.64 -9.84
CA CYS A 162 10.91 35.24 -11.18
C CYS A 162 9.48 35.24 -11.74
N ILE A 163 8.81 36.39 -11.64
CA ILE A 163 7.43 36.57 -12.09
C ILE A 163 7.40 37.13 -13.52
N ALA A 164 6.57 36.55 -14.38
CA ALA A 164 6.21 37.13 -15.68
C ALA A 164 4.71 37.41 -15.75
N ASP A 165 4.33 38.70 -15.72
CA ASP A 165 2.96 39.13 -15.98
C ASP A 165 2.67 39.02 -17.48
N ASP A 166 1.78 38.10 -17.85
CA ASP A 166 1.36 37.82 -19.22
C ASP A 166 0.30 38.81 -19.73
N LYS A 167 0.56 40.10 -19.47
CA LYS A 167 -0.31 41.23 -19.75
C LYS A 167 -1.67 41.13 -19.03
N SER A 168 -1.64 41.09 -17.70
CA SER A 168 -2.88 41.14 -16.92
C SER A 168 -3.69 42.39 -17.26
N THR A 169 -4.99 42.22 -17.42
CA THR A 169 -5.98 43.31 -17.56
C THR A 169 -6.58 43.70 -16.20
N ASN A 170 -6.50 42.81 -15.21
CA ASN A 170 -6.91 43.05 -13.84
C ASN A 170 -6.01 44.11 -13.18
N LYS A 171 -6.59 45.30 -12.95
CA LYS A 171 -5.89 46.44 -12.33
C LYS A 171 -5.41 46.15 -10.90
N LYS A 172 -6.08 45.25 -10.17
CA LYS A 172 -5.67 44.89 -8.80
C LYS A 172 -4.37 44.07 -8.83
N THR A 173 -4.29 43.05 -9.69
CA THR A 173 -3.09 42.23 -9.93
C THR A 173 -1.89 43.11 -10.31
N LEU A 174 -2.07 44.00 -11.28
CA LEU A 174 -1.02 44.94 -11.70
C LEU A 174 -0.60 45.92 -10.59
N ALA A 175 -1.51 46.34 -9.71
CA ALA A 175 -1.18 47.21 -8.59
C ALA A 175 -0.41 46.45 -7.50
N TYR A 176 -0.83 45.21 -7.20
CA TYR A 176 -0.15 44.32 -6.27
C TYR A 176 1.30 44.04 -6.72
N LEU A 177 1.48 43.57 -7.96
CA LEU A 177 2.81 43.27 -8.54
C LEU A 177 3.79 44.46 -8.50
N LYS A 178 3.29 45.70 -8.66
CA LYS A 178 4.11 46.93 -8.56
C LYS A 178 4.44 47.33 -7.12
N ASN A 179 3.65 46.85 -6.16
CA ASN A 179 3.81 47.17 -4.75
C ASN A 179 4.73 46.18 -4.01
N ILE A 180 5.01 44.99 -4.56
CA ILE A 180 6.02 44.06 -4.04
C ILE A 180 7.35 44.80 -3.79
N LYS A 181 7.95 44.58 -2.61
CA LYS A 181 9.23 45.19 -2.18
C LYS A 181 10.33 44.20 -1.82
N ASN A 182 10.03 42.91 -1.77
CA ASN A 182 11.03 41.90 -1.43
C ASN A 182 12.12 41.84 -2.54
N PRO A 183 13.40 42.07 -2.22
CA PRO A 183 14.47 42.14 -3.21
C PRO A 183 14.78 40.80 -3.89
N LYS A 184 14.28 39.68 -3.36
CA LYS A 184 14.35 38.35 -3.99
C LYS A 184 13.33 38.17 -5.13
N ILE A 185 12.39 39.10 -5.30
CA ILE A 185 11.30 38.99 -6.29
C ILE A 185 11.57 39.90 -7.49
N LYS A 186 11.76 39.28 -8.65
CA LYS A 186 11.94 39.93 -9.95
C LYS A 186 10.62 39.85 -10.72
N VAL A 187 10.16 40.96 -11.30
CA VAL A 187 8.91 41.01 -12.09
C VAL A 187 9.17 41.59 -13.48
N THR A 188 8.75 40.88 -14.52
CA THR A 188 8.67 41.39 -15.90
C THR A 188 7.22 41.52 -16.35
N TYR A 189 6.94 42.50 -17.22
CA TYR A 189 5.60 42.81 -17.74
C TYR A 189 5.57 42.68 -19.25
N LEU A 190 4.79 41.73 -19.77
CA LEU A 190 4.76 41.42 -21.20
C LEU A 190 3.84 42.38 -21.99
N LYS A 191 4.28 42.78 -23.19
CA LYS A 191 3.56 43.74 -24.05
C LYS A 191 2.36 43.12 -24.77
N LYS A 192 2.35 41.80 -24.90
CA LYS A 192 1.29 40.96 -25.44
C LYS A 192 1.12 39.76 -24.51
N ASN A 193 -0.10 39.26 -24.41
CA ASN A 193 -0.35 37.94 -23.84
C ASN A 193 0.25 36.88 -24.79
N VAL A 194 0.99 35.92 -24.25
CA VAL A 194 1.69 34.84 -24.95
C VAL A 194 1.36 33.46 -24.38
N ASN A 195 0.37 33.40 -23.49
CA ASN A 195 -0.04 32.26 -22.68
C ASN A 195 1.08 31.72 -21.76
N ILE A 196 0.73 30.69 -20.98
CA ILE A 196 1.58 30.13 -19.93
C ILE A 196 2.97 29.70 -20.42
N SER A 197 3.10 28.97 -21.54
CA SER A 197 4.42 28.58 -22.08
C SER A 197 5.30 29.78 -22.42
N GLY A 198 4.72 30.85 -22.98
CA GLY A 198 5.44 32.08 -23.32
C GLY A 198 5.83 32.88 -22.07
N ALA A 199 4.94 32.94 -21.08
CA ALA A 199 5.18 33.61 -19.81
C ALA A 199 6.24 32.88 -18.98
N SER A 200 6.19 31.55 -18.88
CA SER A 200 7.20 30.74 -18.19
C SER A 200 8.59 30.87 -18.83
N ASN A 201 8.70 30.97 -20.15
CA ASN A 201 9.96 31.29 -20.83
C ASN A 201 10.47 32.71 -20.52
N ALA A 202 9.58 33.70 -20.37
CA ALA A 202 9.95 35.05 -19.97
C ALA A 202 10.41 35.10 -18.51
N ALA A 203 9.75 34.36 -17.61
CA ALA A 203 10.17 34.19 -16.22
C ALA A 203 11.52 33.47 -16.12
N LEU A 204 11.71 32.37 -16.86
CA LEU A 204 12.98 31.64 -16.98
C LEU A 204 14.15 32.55 -17.39
N SER A 205 13.89 33.56 -18.22
CA SER A 205 14.90 34.54 -18.67
C SER A 205 15.38 35.50 -17.56
N LEU A 206 14.67 35.60 -16.43
CA LEU A 206 15.06 36.40 -15.26
C LEU A 206 15.93 35.63 -14.25
N THR A 207 15.94 34.30 -14.37
CA THR A 207 16.55 33.39 -13.39
C THR A 207 18.06 33.52 -13.36
N THR A 208 18.64 33.39 -12.17
CA THR A 208 20.08 33.40 -11.90
C THR A 208 20.55 32.22 -11.05
N GLY A 209 19.64 31.43 -10.49
CA GLY A 209 19.91 30.21 -9.75
C GLY A 209 20.42 29.04 -10.60
N GLU A 210 20.95 28.03 -9.92
CA GLU A 210 21.43 26.78 -10.53
C GLU A 210 20.28 25.80 -10.80
N TYR A 211 19.25 25.81 -9.95
CA TYR A 211 18.04 25.01 -10.07
C TYR A 211 16.83 25.91 -10.29
N ILE A 212 15.88 25.44 -11.09
CA ILE A 212 14.62 26.10 -11.41
C ILE A 212 13.48 25.28 -10.80
N ALA A 213 12.64 25.92 -9.99
CA ALA A 213 11.42 25.31 -9.48
C ALA A 213 10.19 25.88 -10.22
N LEU A 214 9.22 25.02 -10.53
CA LEU A 214 7.95 25.41 -11.15
C LEU A 214 6.89 25.63 -10.06
N MET A 215 6.20 26.77 -10.08
CA MET A 215 5.13 27.08 -9.13
C MET A 215 4.06 27.96 -9.80
N ASP A 216 2.81 27.54 -9.69
CA ASP A 216 1.68 28.32 -10.19
C ASP A 216 1.33 29.48 -9.24
N ASN A 217 0.60 30.48 -9.76
CA ASN A 217 0.47 31.80 -9.13
C ASN A 217 -0.59 31.89 -8.02
N ASP A 218 -1.26 30.77 -7.72
CA ASP A 218 -2.30 30.61 -6.73
C ASP A 218 -2.06 29.46 -5.74
N ASP A 219 -0.99 28.67 -5.92
CA ASP A 219 -0.62 27.53 -5.08
C ASP A 219 0.35 27.89 -3.95
N GLU A 220 0.59 26.97 -3.00
CA GLU A 220 1.49 27.17 -1.86
C GLU A 220 2.52 26.03 -1.73
N LEU A 221 3.74 26.36 -1.28
CA LEU A 221 4.76 25.37 -0.91
C LEU A 221 4.80 25.16 0.60
N THR A 222 5.15 23.96 1.04
CA THR A 222 5.38 23.68 2.47
C THR A 222 6.63 24.43 2.98
N PRO A 223 6.70 24.85 4.25
CA PRO A 223 7.86 25.61 4.76
C PRO A 223 9.23 24.91 4.63
N ASP A 224 9.23 23.58 4.53
CA ASP A 224 10.41 22.73 4.37
C ASP A 224 10.75 22.38 2.91
N ALA A 225 9.91 22.75 1.92
CA ALA A 225 10.02 22.31 0.53
C ALA A 225 11.41 22.52 -0.09
N LEU A 226 11.94 23.75 -0.01
CA LEU A 226 13.26 24.06 -0.55
C LEU A 226 14.41 23.46 0.26
N TYR A 227 14.20 23.19 1.56
CA TYR A 227 15.19 22.51 2.40
C TYR A 227 15.33 21.03 1.99
N GLU A 228 14.21 20.32 1.82
CA GLU A 228 14.21 18.91 1.39
C GLU A 228 14.81 18.74 -0.01
N VAL A 229 14.54 19.68 -0.92
CA VAL A 229 15.18 19.74 -2.25
C VAL A 229 16.70 19.88 -2.13
N VAL A 230 17.21 20.81 -1.31
CA VAL A 230 18.66 21.01 -1.15
C VAL A 230 19.34 19.85 -0.41
N LYS A 231 18.65 19.22 0.54
CA LYS A 231 19.07 17.97 1.20
C LYS A 231 19.31 16.86 0.17
N VAL A 232 18.37 16.67 -0.77
CA VAL A 232 18.51 15.71 -1.87
C VAL A 232 19.68 16.07 -2.81
N ILE A 233 19.85 17.36 -3.15
CA ILE A 233 21.00 17.78 -3.99
C ILE A 233 22.34 17.45 -3.29
N ASN A 234 22.46 17.67 -1.97
CA ASN A 234 23.67 17.37 -1.22
C ASN A 234 23.94 15.85 -1.09
N HIS A 235 22.91 15.04 -0.83
CA HIS A 235 23.07 13.59 -0.62
C HIS A 235 23.16 12.77 -1.92
N HIS A 236 22.52 13.21 -3.00
CA HIS A 236 22.36 12.40 -4.22
C HIS A 236 22.86 13.10 -5.50
N GLY A 237 23.11 14.41 -5.48
CA GLY A 237 23.56 15.15 -6.66
C GLY A 237 22.53 15.17 -7.81
N SER A 238 21.24 15.05 -7.47
CA SER A 238 20.11 14.91 -8.39
C SER A 238 19.93 16.15 -9.28
N GLU A 239 19.52 15.93 -10.52
CA GLU A 239 19.35 17.00 -11.52
C GLU A 239 17.88 17.23 -11.92
N PHE A 240 17.01 16.27 -11.64
CA PHE A 240 15.56 16.40 -11.62
C PHE A 240 15.06 15.92 -10.26
N ILE A 241 14.27 16.74 -9.56
CA ILE A 241 13.65 16.40 -8.29
C ILE A 241 12.14 16.65 -8.41
N TYR A 242 11.32 15.75 -7.88
CA TYR A 242 9.88 15.97 -7.69
C TYR A 242 9.41 15.49 -6.32
N SER A 243 8.23 15.94 -5.90
CA SER A 243 7.61 15.60 -4.61
C SER A 243 6.22 15.00 -4.79
N ASP A 244 5.66 14.46 -3.72
CA ASP A 244 4.20 14.30 -3.60
C ASP A 244 3.52 15.69 -3.52
N GLU A 245 2.22 15.72 -3.78
CA GLU A 245 1.37 16.93 -3.78
C GLU A 245 0.00 16.60 -3.16
N ASP A 246 -0.70 17.59 -2.63
CA ASP A 246 -2.12 17.48 -2.26
C ASP A 246 -2.93 18.65 -2.82
N LYS A 247 -4.20 18.76 -2.43
CA LYS A 247 -5.07 19.88 -2.84
C LYS A 247 -5.54 20.69 -1.66
N LEU A 248 -5.41 22.01 -1.79
CA LEU A 248 -5.86 23.00 -0.82
C LEU A 248 -7.26 23.50 -1.19
N GLU A 249 -8.21 23.24 -0.31
CA GLU A 249 -9.60 23.68 -0.43
C GLU A 249 -9.76 25.16 -0.07
N MET A 250 -10.88 25.75 -0.49
CA MET A 250 -11.17 27.17 -0.32
C MET A 250 -11.44 27.59 1.14
N ASP A 251 -11.62 26.63 2.05
CA ASP A 251 -11.75 26.84 3.49
C ASP A 251 -10.43 26.64 4.27
N GLY A 252 -9.34 26.29 3.57
CA GLY A 252 -8.03 26.00 4.16
C GLY A 252 -7.84 24.54 4.59
N SER A 253 -8.80 23.64 4.34
CA SER A 253 -8.60 22.21 4.53
C SER A 253 -7.81 21.58 3.36
N TYR A 254 -7.21 20.42 3.61
CA TYR A 254 -6.43 19.68 2.61
C TYR A 254 -7.18 18.42 2.16
N SER A 255 -7.03 18.03 0.90
CA SER A 255 -7.76 16.93 0.28
C SER A 255 -6.96 16.24 -0.84
N ASP A 256 -7.45 15.08 -1.30
CA ASP A 256 -6.95 14.38 -2.49
C ASP A 256 -5.41 14.25 -2.62
N PRO A 257 -4.68 13.75 -1.60
CA PRO A 257 -3.23 13.60 -1.68
C PRO A 257 -2.82 12.63 -2.80
N HIS A 258 -1.82 13.05 -3.58
CA HIS A 258 -1.25 12.31 -4.68
C HIS A 258 0.16 11.82 -4.32
N PHE A 259 0.19 10.61 -3.76
CA PHE A 259 1.37 9.84 -3.40
C PHE A 259 1.91 9.07 -4.60
N LYS A 260 3.04 9.54 -5.13
CA LYS A 260 3.65 9.13 -6.39
C LYS A 260 4.65 7.99 -6.16
N PRO A 261 4.88 7.10 -7.14
CA PRO A 261 6.06 6.24 -7.13
C PRO A 261 7.32 7.06 -7.44
N ASP A 262 8.49 6.44 -7.22
CA ASP A 262 9.74 6.87 -7.83
C ASP A 262 9.67 6.72 -9.37
N PHE A 263 10.72 7.10 -10.11
CA PHE A 263 10.60 7.32 -11.55
C PHE A 263 10.27 6.04 -12.36
N ALA A 264 9.08 6.04 -12.96
CA ALA A 264 8.46 4.94 -13.69
C ALA A 264 8.17 5.37 -15.14
N PRO A 265 9.02 5.02 -16.12
CA PRO A 265 8.99 5.62 -17.45
C PRO A 265 7.72 5.32 -18.26
N GLU A 266 7.20 4.09 -18.25
CA GLU A 266 5.98 3.74 -19.00
C GLU A 266 4.71 4.28 -18.31
N MET A 267 4.74 4.43 -16.97
CA MET A 267 3.70 5.17 -16.23
C MET A 267 3.72 6.66 -16.58
N PHE A 268 4.91 7.28 -16.67
CA PHE A 268 5.08 8.67 -17.06
C PHE A 268 4.63 8.95 -18.51
N LEU A 269 4.87 8.01 -19.43
CA LEU A 269 4.33 8.08 -20.80
C LEU A 269 2.81 7.87 -20.86
N SER A 270 2.22 7.24 -19.85
CA SER A 270 0.77 7.06 -19.73
C SER A 270 0.07 8.22 -19.01
N GLN A 271 0.75 8.93 -18.11
CA GLN A 271 0.25 10.13 -17.43
C GLN A 271 1.38 10.97 -16.82
N ASN A 272 1.24 12.30 -16.83
CA ASN A 272 2.17 13.22 -16.17
C ASN A 272 1.99 13.20 -14.65
N TYR A 273 2.37 12.10 -13.99
CA TYR A 273 2.25 11.98 -12.55
C TYR A 273 3.32 12.78 -11.78
N LEU A 274 4.40 13.20 -12.45
CA LEU A 274 5.47 14.01 -11.83
C LEU A 274 4.91 15.35 -11.33
N SER A 275 4.12 16.04 -12.18
CA SER A 275 3.29 17.18 -11.77
C SER A 275 4.09 18.24 -11.00
N HIS A 276 3.64 18.63 -9.80
CA HIS A 276 4.32 19.56 -8.88
C HIS A 276 4.85 18.79 -7.64
N LEU A 277 5.88 19.25 -6.93
CA LEU A 277 6.80 20.35 -7.21
C LEU A 277 7.95 19.88 -8.10
N GLY A 278 8.00 20.29 -9.37
CA GLY A 278 9.13 20.00 -10.25
C GLY A 278 10.30 20.96 -10.03
N VAL A 279 11.46 20.44 -9.61
CA VAL A 279 12.72 21.21 -9.49
C VAL A 279 13.80 20.62 -10.39
N ILE A 280 14.31 21.43 -11.32
CA ILE A 280 15.17 20.97 -12.41
C ILE A 280 16.43 21.83 -12.49
N LYS A 281 17.58 21.19 -12.65
CA LYS A 281 18.85 21.87 -12.89
C LYS A 281 18.80 22.70 -14.18
N LYS A 282 19.09 23.98 -14.09
CA LYS A 282 18.92 24.98 -15.17
C LYS A 282 19.65 24.62 -16.47
N SER A 283 20.77 23.90 -16.39
CA SER A 283 21.51 23.42 -17.55
C SER A 283 20.69 22.43 -18.40
N LEU A 284 19.80 21.63 -17.79
CA LEU A 284 18.93 20.70 -18.51
C LEU A 284 17.78 21.43 -19.20
N ILE A 285 17.13 22.41 -18.55
CA ILE A 285 16.10 23.26 -19.19
C ILE A 285 16.71 24.02 -20.38
N THR A 286 17.97 24.46 -20.24
CA THR A 286 18.72 25.12 -21.33
C THR A 286 18.92 24.18 -22.52
N LYS A 287 19.33 22.92 -22.29
CA LYS A 287 19.42 21.88 -23.34
C LYS A 287 18.04 21.58 -23.98
N ALA A 288 16.99 21.51 -23.17
CA ALA A 288 15.60 21.30 -23.58
C ALA A 288 14.95 22.50 -24.30
N ASN A 289 15.67 23.63 -24.42
CA ASN A 289 15.21 24.87 -25.03
C ASN A 289 13.90 25.43 -24.42
N GLY A 290 13.78 25.37 -23.09
CA GLY A 290 12.65 25.96 -22.35
C GLY A 290 11.29 25.29 -22.62
N PHE A 291 10.21 26.05 -22.47
CA PHE A 291 8.83 25.59 -22.70
C PHE A 291 8.45 25.71 -24.18
N THR A 292 7.75 24.72 -24.72
CA THR A 292 7.23 24.77 -26.09
C THR A 292 5.91 25.55 -26.15
N LEU A 293 5.78 26.48 -27.10
CA LEU A 293 4.55 27.25 -27.34
C LEU A 293 3.49 26.39 -28.03
N GLY A 294 2.20 26.59 -27.73
CA GLY A 294 1.10 25.83 -28.33
C GLY A 294 0.78 24.51 -27.61
N LEU A 295 1.37 24.27 -26.43
CA LEU A 295 1.13 23.13 -25.55
C LEU A 295 0.58 23.59 -24.17
N GLU A 296 -0.15 24.70 -24.16
CA GLU A 296 -0.76 25.25 -22.96
C GLU A 296 -1.69 24.21 -22.29
N GLY A 297 -1.57 24.03 -20.97
CA GLY A 297 -2.24 22.97 -20.21
C GLY A 297 -1.47 21.64 -20.12
N SER A 298 -0.30 21.53 -20.76
CA SER A 298 0.65 20.41 -20.59
C SER A 298 2.09 20.86 -20.88
N GLN A 299 2.39 22.13 -20.62
CA GLN A 299 3.69 22.75 -20.90
C GLN A 299 4.82 22.19 -20.03
N ASP A 300 4.48 21.80 -18.80
CA ASP A 300 5.31 21.08 -17.85
C ASP A 300 5.63 19.67 -18.35
N PHE A 301 4.63 18.93 -18.84
CA PHE A 301 4.81 17.58 -19.37
C PHE A 301 5.77 17.54 -20.57
N ASP A 302 5.65 18.48 -21.53
CA ASP A 302 6.63 18.60 -22.63
C ASP A 302 8.03 18.99 -22.13
N LEU A 303 8.13 19.89 -21.15
CA LEU A 303 9.42 20.24 -20.56
C LEU A 303 10.07 19.02 -19.90
N TYR A 304 9.33 18.28 -19.08
CA TYR A 304 9.79 17.08 -18.41
C TYR A 304 10.20 16.00 -19.42
N LEU A 305 9.38 15.74 -20.45
CA LEU A 305 9.71 14.82 -21.54
C LEU A 305 11.04 15.15 -22.23
N LYS A 306 11.38 16.45 -22.40
CA LYS A 306 12.67 16.89 -22.97
C LYS A 306 13.83 16.85 -21.98
N VAL A 307 13.60 17.20 -20.72
CA VAL A 307 14.64 17.22 -19.67
C VAL A 307 15.10 15.79 -19.34
N LEU A 308 14.17 14.84 -19.29
CA LEU A 308 14.43 13.42 -19.03
C LEU A 308 15.10 12.70 -20.22
N GLU A 309 15.19 13.34 -21.40
CA GLU A 309 16.06 12.88 -22.51
C GLU A 309 17.55 13.22 -22.25
N HIS A 310 17.90 13.86 -21.13
CA HIS A 310 19.23 14.40 -20.84
C HIS A 310 19.81 14.10 -19.44
N THR A 311 19.08 13.39 -18.57
CA THR A 311 19.56 12.95 -17.25
C THR A 311 18.83 11.69 -16.78
N ASP A 312 19.55 10.84 -16.05
CA ASP A 312 19.05 9.70 -15.26
C ASP A 312 19.03 10.01 -13.75
N LYS A 313 19.57 11.17 -13.34
CA LYS A 313 19.69 11.61 -11.94
C LYS A 313 18.39 12.22 -11.42
N ILE A 314 17.36 11.38 -11.39
CA ILE A 314 16.01 11.73 -10.98
C ILE A 314 15.82 11.28 -9.53
N TYR A 315 15.22 12.13 -8.70
CA TYR A 315 14.92 11.78 -7.31
C TYR A 315 13.51 12.18 -6.92
N HIS A 316 12.86 11.32 -6.16
CA HIS A 316 11.51 11.54 -5.66
C HIS A 316 11.52 11.75 -4.15
N ILE A 317 10.95 12.86 -3.70
CA ILE A 317 10.74 13.14 -2.28
C ILE A 317 9.32 12.67 -1.91
N GLN A 318 9.23 11.50 -1.27
CA GLN A 318 7.98 10.93 -0.75
C GLN A 318 7.47 11.72 0.49
N LYS A 319 7.13 12.99 0.26
CA LYS A 319 6.54 13.99 1.15
C LYS A 319 5.68 14.91 0.29
N VAL A 320 4.53 15.34 0.82
CA VAL A 320 3.77 16.45 0.23
C VAL A 320 4.56 17.72 0.46
N LEU A 321 5.03 18.36 -0.60
CA LEU A 321 5.76 19.65 -0.56
C LEU A 321 5.07 20.75 -1.39
N TYR A 322 3.88 20.46 -1.92
CA TYR A 322 3.11 21.33 -2.82
C TYR A 322 1.61 21.20 -2.54
N HIS A 323 0.92 22.34 -2.41
CA HIS A 323 -0.50 22.44 -2.12
C HIS A 323 -1.24 23.08 -3.30
N TRP A 324 -1.97 22.26 -4.07
CA TRP A 324 -2.64 22.69 -5.29
C TRP A 324 -4.05 23.23 -5.02
N ARG A 325 -4.29 24.54 -5.24
CA ARG A 325 -5.51 25.20 -4.81
C ARG A 325 -6.69 24.95 -5.76
N LYS A 326 -7.83 24.53 -5.19
CA LYS A 326 -9.10 24.37 -5.89
C LYS A 326 -9.85 25.69 -6.12
N VAL A 327 -9.24 26.66 -6.82
CA VAL A 327 -9.95 27.91 -7.18
C VAL A 327 -10.94 27.70 -8.35
N PRO A 328 -12.07 28.45 -8.41
CA PRO A 328 -12.97 28.42 -9.56
C PRO A 328 -12.26 28.81 -10.87
N GLY A 329 -12.30 27.92 -11.87
CA GLY A 329 -11.57 28.06 -13.13
C GLY A 329 -10.18 27.40 -13.16
N SER A 330 -9.69 26.85 -12.04
CA SER A 330 -8.51 25.98 -12.04
C SER A 330 -8.84 24.59 -12.60
N THR A 331 -7.84 23.94 -13.20
CA THR A 331 -7.86 22.52 -13.59
C THR A 331 -8.06 21.58 -12.39
N ALA A 332 -7.76 22.04 -11.17
CA ALA A 332 -8.09 21.35 -9.92
C ALA A 332 -9.60 21.29 -9.64
N ALA A 333 -10.37 22.26 -10.15
CA ALA A 333 -11.78 22.46 -9.82
C ALA A 333 -12.77 22.06 -10.94
N GLU A 334 -12.46 22.29 -12.23
CA GLU A 334 -13.42 22.12 -13.33
C GLU A 334 -13.07 21.02 -14.36
N TYR A 335 -14.10 20.28 -14.79
CA TYR A 335 -13.98 19.25 -15.83
C TYR A 335 -13.88 19.80 -17.27
N GLY A 336 -14.21 21.08 -17.51
CA GLY A 336 -14.26 21.66 -18.85
C GLY A 336 -12.87 21.88 -19.49
N GLU A 337 -11.93 22.39 -18.70
CA GLU A 337 -10.56 22.71 -19.12
C GLU A 337 -9.76 21.45 -19.54
N LYS A 338 -10.16 20.26 -19.07
CA LYS A 338 -9.47 18.99 -19.33
C LYS A 338 -9.33 18.64 -20.82
N SER A 339 -10.18 19.18 -21.70
CA SER A 339 -10.23 18.78 -23.11
C SER A 339 -9.09 19.34 -23.97
N TYR A 340 -8.63 20.58 -23.75
CA TYR A 340 -7.48 21.12 -24.50
C TYR A 340 -6.16 20.63 -23.88
N ALA A 341 -6.09 20.54 -22.55
CA ALA A 341 -4.93 20.01 -21.83
C ALA A 341 -4.62 18.56 -22.28
N GLN A 342 -5.63 17.69 -22.37
CA GLN A 342 -5.49 16.35 -22.92
C GLN A 342 -4.86 16.35 -24.33
N GLU A 343 -5.32 17.23 -25.23
CA GLU A 343 -4.78 17.30 -26.59
C GLU A 343 -3.37 17.93 -26.63
N ALA A 344 -3.04 18.84 -25.70
CA ALA A 344 -1.70 19.38 -25.53
C ALA A 344 -0.71 18.30 -25.06
N GLY A 345 -1.08 17.51 -24.04
CA GLY A 345 -0.24 16.40 -23.55
C GLY A 345 -0.10 15.27 -24.58
N ARG A 346 -1.16 14.98 -25.35
CA ARG A 346 -1.08 14.05 -26.50
C ARG A 346 -0.03 14.52 -27.52
N LYS A 347 -0.03 15.81 -27.87
CA LYS A 347 0.98 16.42 -28.75
C LYS A 347 2.37 16.48 -28.14
N ALA A 348 2.50 16.70 -26.84
CA ALA A 348 3.78 16.65 -26.13
C ALA A 348 4.44 15.27 -26.27
N LEU A 349 3.66 14.21 -26.11
CA LEU A 349 4.09 12.83 -26.36
C LEU A 349 4.40 12.57 -27.85
N GLU A 350 3.58 13.04 -28.80
CA GLU A 350 3.91 12.92 -30.24
C GLU A 350 5.24 13.60 -30.58
N ASN A 351 5.50 14.78 -30.02
CA ASN A 351 6.75 15.49 -30.16
C ASN A 351 7.92 14.71 -29.52
N ALA A 352 7.72 14.10 -28.35
CA ALA A 352 8.73 13.26 -27.70
C ALA A 352 9.07 12.01 -28.53
N MET A 353 8.07 11.28 -29.04
CA MET A 353 8.28 10.13 -29.93
C MET A 353 9.08 10.54 -31.17
N LYS A 354 8.75 11.68 -31.77
CA LYS A 354 9.49 12.23 -32.93
C LYS A 354 10.92 12.65 -32.59
N ARG A 355 11.18 13.26 -31.43
CA ARG A 355 12.55 13.63 -30.99
C ARG A 355 13.43 12.41 -30.74
N ARG A 356 12.84 11.33 -30.22
CA ARG A 356 13.50 10.07 -29.86
C ARG A 356 13.63 9.07 -31.03
N ASP A 357 13.16 9.45 -32.23
CA ASP A 357 13.02 8.58 -33.42
C ASP A 357 12.22 7.29 -33.16
N ILE A 358 11.24 7.36 -32.25
CA ILE A 358 10.35 6.25 -31.90
C ILE A 358 9.12 6.30 -32.81
N LYS A 359 8.90 5.23 -33.58
CA LYS A 359 7.71 5.06 -34.41
C LYS A 359 6.54 4.60 -33.55
N ALA A 360 5.70 5.51 -33.08
CA ALA A 360 4.50 5.19 -32.31
C ALA A 360 3.31 6.08 -32.69
N LEU A 361 2.09 5.58 -32.44
CA LEU A 361 0.86 6.36 -32.49
C LEU A 361 0.41 6.68 -31.07
N VAL A 362 0.33 7.97 -30.72
CA VAL A 362 -0.14 8.43 -29.41
C VAL A 362 -1.66 8.60 -29.42
N LYS A 363 -2.34 7.87 -28.53
CA LYS A 363 -3.79 7.95 -28.31
C LYS A 363 -4.07 8.49 -26.90
N ASN A 364 -5.30 8.97 -26.70
CA ASN A 364 -5.83 9.15 -25.35
C ASN A 364 -6.07 7.79 -24.69
N GLY A 365 -5.87 7.71 -23.39
CA GLY A 365 -6.10 6.51 -22.57
C GLY A 365 -7.57 6.28 -22.25
N GLN A 366 -7.84 5.38 -21.31
CA GLN A 366 -9.21 5.04 -20.90
C GLN A 366 -9.85 6.12 -19.99
N THR A 367 -9.07 7.08 -19.47
CA THR A 367 -9.52 8.16 -18.59
C THR A 367 -9.03 9.54 -19.06
N ALA A 368 -9.61 10.60 -18.53
CA ALA A 368 -9.09 11.96 -18.75
C ALA A 368 -7.76 12.15 -18.00
N GLY A 369 -6.80 12.80 -18.65
CA GLY A 369 -5.42 12.99 -18.17
C GLY A 369 -4.45 11.88 -18.61
N THR A 370 -4.93 10.80 -19.23
CA THR A 370 -4.12 9.60 -19.52
C THR A 370 -3.98 9.31 -21.01
N TYR A 371 -2.96 8.54 -21.37
CA TYR A 371 -2.51 8.30 -22.73
C TYR A 371 -2.21 6.82 -22.98
N LYS A 372 -2.15 6.44 -24.26
CA LYS A 372 -1.60 5.15 -24.69
C LYS A 372 -0.61 5.38 -25.83
N ILE A 373 0.59 4.83 -25.68
CA ILE A 373 1.60 4.76 -26.74
C ILE A 373 1.41 3.43 -27.47
N ASN A 374 0.89 3.47 -28.69
CA ASN A 374 0.89 2.31 -29.58
C ASN A 374 2.24 2.30 -30.34
N TYR A 375 3.26 1.65 -29.79
CA TYR A 375 4.54 1.45 -30.47
C TYR A 375 4.34 0.63 -31.77
N THR A 376 5.08 0.97 -32.82
CA THR A 376 5.08 0.16 -34.06
C THR A 376 5.98 -1.04 -33.84
N LEU A 377 5.47 -2.26 -34.00
CA LEU A 377 6.28 -3.46 -33.99
C LEU A 377 7.35 -3.35 -35.08
N THR A 378 8.62 -3.42 -34.68
CA THR A 378 9.79 -3.26 -35.57
C THR A 378 10.17 -4.57 -36.24
N THR A 379 9.94 -5.67 -35.54
CA THR A 379 10.07 -7.05 -36.01
C THR A 379 8.81 -7.85 -35.64
N THR A 380 8.64 -9.00 -36.29
CA THR A 380 7.63 -10.02 -35.93
C THR A 380 8.35 -11.27 -35.40
N PRO A 381 8.94 -11.22 -34.19
CA PRO A 381 9.73 -12.33 -33.64
C PRO A 381 8.86 -13.57 -33.40
N LEU A 382 9.48 -14.76 -33.41
CA LEU A 382 8.80 -15.96 -32.92
C LEU A 382 8.57 -15.85 -31.40
N VAL A 383 7.34 -16.07 -30.96
CA VAL A 383 6.96 -16.14 -29.54
C VAL A 383 6.78 -17.62 -29.15
N SER A 384 7.55 -18.11 -28.18
CA SER A 384 7.35 -19.44 -27.59
C SER A 384 6.46 -19.32 -26.36
N ILE A 385 5.21 -19.79 -26.47
CA ILE A 385 4.25 -19.86 -25.37
C ILE A 385 4.49 -21.17 -24.62
N ILE A 386 4.87 -21.08 -23.36
CA ILE A 386 5.22 -22.22 -22.49
C ILE A 386 4.10 -22.42 -21.47
N ILE A 387 3.51 -23.62 -21.48
CA ILE A 387 2.34 -23.97 -20.67
C ILE A 387 2.64 -25.23 -19.83
N PRO A 388 3.09 -25.12 -18.57
CA PRO A 388 3.15 -26.25 -17.66
C PRO A 388 1.73 -26.65 -17.21
N PHE A 389 1.42 -27.96 -17.17
CA PHE A 389 0.13 -28.45 -16.73
C PHE A 389 0.21 -29.84 -16.09
N LYS A 390 -0.86 -30.21 -15.36
CA LYS A 390 -1.12 -31.56 -14.89
C LYS A 390 -2.62 -31.84 -14.95
N ASP A 391 -2.98 -32.92 -15.65
CA ASP A 391 -4.37 -33.38 -15.83
C ASP A 391 -5.31 -32.23 -16.28
N LYS A 392 -6.61 -32.26 -15.96
CA LYS A 392 -7.59 -31.19 -16.29
C LYS A 392 -7.67 -30.86 -17.79
N PRO A 393 -7.99 -31.84 -18.66
CA PRO A 393 -8.07 -31.64 -20.11
C PRO A 393 -8.98 -30.46 -20.52
N GLU A 394 -10.06 -30.22 -19.77
CA GLU A 394 -11.01 -29.14 -20.03
C GLU A 394 -10.39 -27.74 -19.91
N LEU A 395 -9.47 -27.53 -18.96
CA LEU A 395 -8.77 -26.26 -18.78
C LEU A 395 -7.72 -26.08 -19.88
N LEU A 396 -6.90 -27.12 -20.12
CA LEU A 396 -5.87 -27.12 -21.15
C LEU A 396 -6.45 -26.85 -22.55
N LYS A 397 -7.57 -27.49 -22.87
CA LYS A 397 -8.35 -27.27 -24.09
C LYS A 397 -8.79 -25.82 -24.21
N THR A 398 -9.48 -25.30 -23.18
CA THR A 398 -9.99 -23.93 -23.15
C THR A 398 -8.86 -22.91 -23.37
N CYS A 399 -7.71 -23.11 -22.73
CA CYS A 399 -6.53 -22.28 -22.91
C CYS A 399 -6.04 -22.31 -24.37
N ILE A 400 -5.70 -23.49 -24.89
CA ILE A 400 -5.09 -23.62 -26.22
C ILE A 400 -6.06 -23.25 -27.36
N GLU A 401 -7.32 -23.67 -27.31
CA GLU A 401 -8.33 -23.27 -28.29
C GLU A 401 -8.53 -21.74 -28.26
N SER A 402 -8.61 -21.12 -27.08
CA SER A 402 -8.74 -19.65 -26.99
C SER A 402 -7.54 -18.90 -27.59
N ILE A 403 -6.31 -19.42 -27.45
CA ILE A 403 -5.11 -18.84 -28.08
C ILE A 403 -5.19 -18.99 -29.61
N LEU A 404 -5.50 -20.19 -30.11
CA LEU A 404 -5.55 -20.48 -31.55
C LEU A 404 -6.66 -19.71 -32.28
N GLU A 405 -7.84 -19.57 -31.66
CA GLU A 405 -9.01 -18.95 -32.26
C GLU A 405 -9.02 -17.41 -32.15
N LYS A 406 -8.60 -16.86 -31.00
CA LYS A 406 -8.77 -15.42 -30.71
C LYS A 406 -7.54 -14.59 -31.05
N SER A 407 -6.32 -15.15 -31.07
CA SER A 407 -5.08 -14.36 -31.25
C SER A 407 -4.92 -13.85 -32.69
N THR A 408 -4.68 -12.54 -32.86
CA THR A 408 -4.38 -11.99 -34.20
C THR A 408 -2.93 -12.15 -34.61
N TYR A 409 -1.98 -12.14 -33.67
CA TYR A 409 -0.59 -12.50 -33.95
C TYR A 409 -0.46 -13.97 -34.36
N GLN A 410 0.28 -14.27 -35.43
CA GLN A 410 0.37 -15.64 -35.97
C GLN A 410 1.75 -16.31 -35.81
N ASN A 411 2.81 -15.55 -35.54
CA ASN A 411 4.17 -16.09 -35.46
C ASN A 411 4.52 -16.57 -34.04
N PHE A 412 3.80 -17.60 -33.57
CA PHE A 412 4.02 -18.23 -32.27
C PHE A 412 4.10 -19.76 -32.38
N GLU A 413 4.66 -20.38 -31.36
CA GLU A 413 4.57 -21.82 -31.07
C GLU A 413 4.04 -22.02 -29.63
N ILE A 414 3.30 -23.11 -29.38
CA ILE A 414 2.78 -23.49 -28.07
C ILE A 414 3.49 -24.78 -27.64
N ILE A 415 4.10 -24.73 -26.46
CA ILE A 415 4.90 -25.81 -25.87
C ILE A 415 4.23 -26.17 -24.54
N GLY A 416 3.42 -27.23 -24.57
CA GLY A 416 2.79 -27.75 -23.37
C GLY A 416 3.70 -28.76 -22.68
N ILE A 417 3.96 -28.59 -21.38
CA ILE A 417 4.70 -29.57 -20.57
C ILE A 417 3.77 -30.25 -19.57
N SER A 418 3.50 -31.52 -19.81
CA SER A 418 2.82 -32.39 -18.84
C SER A 418 3.78 -32.75 -17.71
N ASN A 419 3.41 -32.44 -16.46
CA ASN A 419 4.15 -32.85 -15.27
C ASN A 419 3.31 -33.82 -14.43
N ASN A 420 3.58 -35.11 -14.57
CA ASN A 420 2.90 -36.19 -13.85
C ASN A 420 1.37 -36.25 -14.08
N SER A 421 0.90 -35.93 -15.29
CA SER A 421 -0.50 -36.23 -15.69
C SER A 421 -0.70 -37.75 -15.69
N THR A 422 -1.92 -38.18 -15.35
CA THR A 422 -2.30 -39.59 -15.20
C THR A 422 -3.65 -39.94 -15.84
N GLU A 423 -4.48 -38.94 -16.18
CA GLU A 423 -5.78 -39.16 -16.82
C GLU A 423 -5.62 -39.44 -18.33
N GLU A 424 -6.19 -40.55 -18.81
CA GLU A 424 -6.16 -40.89 -20.25
C GLU A 424 -6.85 -39.82 -21.12
N GLU A 425 -7.84 -39.11 -20.59
CA GLU A 425 -8.48 -37.98 -21.29
C GLU A 425 -7.50 -36.82 -21.51
N THR A 426 -6.56 -36.56 -20.61
CA THR A 426 -5.48 -35.58 -20.82
C THR A 426 -4.60 -35.96 -22.00
N PHE A 427 -4.16 -37.21 -22.08
CA PHE A 427 -3.35 -37.68 -23.22
C PHE A 427 -4.14 -37.73 -24.54
N LYS A 428 -5.46 -37.96 -24.51
CA LYS A 428 -6.32 -37.81 -25.69
C LYS A 428 -6.43 -36.36 -26.13
N GLU A 429 -6.65 -35.43 -25.21
CA GLU A 429 -6.77 -34.00 -25.50
C GLU A 429 -5.45 -33.44 -26.06
N MET A 430 -4.29 -33.82 -25.50
CA MET A 430 -2.96 -33.49 -26.05
C MET A 430 -2.85 -33.89 -27.53
N ARG A 431 -3.14 -35.15 -27.86
CA ARG A 431 -3.10 -35.67 -29.24
C ARG A 431 -4.10 -34.98 -30.17
N TYR A 432 -5.26 -34.57 -29.64
CA TYR A 432 -6.26 -33.81 -30.40
C TYR A 432 -5.76 -32.39 -30.71
N LEU A 433 -5.26 -31.66 -29.71
CA LEU A 433 -4.77 -30.29 -29.85
C LEU A 433 -3.55 -30.20 -30.80
N GLU A 434 -2.63 -31.17 -30.78
CA GLU A 434 -1.54 -31.29 -31.78
C GLU A 434 -2.06 -31.51 -33.20
N SER A 435 -3.19 -32.20 -33.35
CA SER A 435 -3.81 -32.45 -34.66
C SER A 435 -4.56 -31.24 -35.21
N LEU A 436 -4.93 -30.27 -34.36
CA LEU A 436 -5.59 -29.03 -34.77
C LEU A 436 -4.63 -28.04 -35.42
N ASP A 437 -3.45 -27.82 -34.83
CA ASP A 437 -2.48 -26.84 -35.32
C ASP A 437 -1.03 -27.29 -35.10
N LYS A 438 -0.24 -27.30 -36.18
CA LYS A 438 1.19 -27.60 -36.22
C LYS A 438 2.07 -26.69 -35.33
N ARG A 439 1.52 -25.61 -34.78
CA ARG A 439 2.17 -24.72 -33.80
C ARG A 439 2.14 -25.30 -32.38
N VAL A 440 1.28 -26.28 -32.11
CA VAL A 440 1.14 -26.94 -30.80
C VAL A 440 2.01 -28.20 -30.76
N ALA A 441 2.77 -28.36 -29.67
CA ALA A 441 3.48 -29.60 -29.36
C ALA A 441 3.47 -29.83 -27.84
N PHE A 442 3.31 -31.09 -27.43
CA PHE A 442 3.41 -31.50 -26.03
C PHE A 442 4.64 -32.34 -25.73
N TYR A 443 5.15 -32.19 -24.52
CA TYR A 443 6.25 -32.97 -23.97
C TYR A 443 5.94 -33.36 -22.52
N GLU A 444 6.54 -34.44 -22.04
CA GLU A 444 6.45 -34.86 -20.65
C GLU A 444 7.73 -34.50 -19.88
N TYR A 445 7.57 -34.02 -18.64
CA TYR A 445 8.68 -33.81 -17.72
C TYR A 445 8.28 -34.23 -16.30
N ASN A 446 8.31 -35.54 -16.06
CA ASN A 446 7.77 -36.18 -14.86
C ASN A 446 8.77 -36.17 -13.69
N VAL A 447 8.89 -35.00 -13.05
CA VAL A 447 9.67 -34.73 -11.83
C VAL A 447 8.76 -34.27 -10.69
N PRO A 448 9.18 -34.29 -9.41
CA PRO A 448 8.44 -33.64 -8.33
C PRO A 448 8.08 -32.19 -8.70
N PHE A 449 6.86 -31.75 -8.40
CA PHE A 449 6.32 -30.49 -8.91
C PHE A 449 7.20 -29.30 -8.51
N ASN A 450 7.75 -28.62 -9.52
CA ASN A 450 8.59 -27.44 -9.39
C ASN A 450 8.36 -26.59 -10.63
N TYR A 451 7.56 -25.52 -10.49
CA TYR A 451 7.12 -24.66 -11.58
C TYR A 451 8.32 -24.01 -12.30
N SER A 452 9.27 -23.49 -11.53
CA SER A 452 10.52 -22.91 -12.02
C SER A 452 11.30 -23.90 -12.91
N LYS A 453 11.49 -25.14 -12.42
CA LYS A 453 12.22 -26.19 -13.14
C LYS A 453 11.53 -26.61 -14.44
N ILE A 454 10.21 -26.74 -14.43
CA ILE A 454 9.42 -27.12 -15.61
C ILE A 454 9.53 -26.02 -16.69
N ASN A 455 9.41 -24.75 -16.30
CA ASN A 455 9.54 -23.62 -17.21
C ASN A 455 10.97 -23.45 -17.75
N ASN A 456 11.99 -23.58 -16.89
CA ASN A 456 13.39 -23.60 -17.31
C ASN A 456 13.66 -24.73 -18.33
N TYR A 457 13.18 -25.94 -18.05
CA TYR A 457 13.31 -27.08 -18.96
C TYR A 457 12.69 -26.80 -20.32
N ALA A 458 11.48 -26.25 -20.37
CA ALA A 458 10.80 -25.89 -21.63
C ALA A 458 11.55 -24.79 -22.42
N ALA A 459 11.94 -23.72 -21.73
CA ALA A 459 12.62 -22.56 -22.31
C ALA A 459 13.99 -22.92 -22.90
N ASN A 460 14.70 -23.88 -22.30
CA ASN A 460 16.04 -24.32 -22.70
C ASN A 460 16.02 -25.48 -23.72
N THR A 461 15.00 -26.35 -23.70
CA THR A 461 14.98 -27.58 -24.51
C THR A 461 14.19 -27.45 -25.81
N TYR A 462 13.05 -26.73 -25.79
CA TYR A 462 12.07 -26.78 -26.87
C TYR A 462 11.77 -25.42 -27.52
N ALA A 463 11.83 -24.34 -26.73
CA ALA A 463 11.49 -23.00 -27.19
C ALA A 463 12.53 -22.43 -28.19
N LYS A 464 12.05 -21.93 -29.33
CA LYS A 464 12.85 -21.39 -30.43
C LYS A 464 12.68 -19.87 -30.59
N GLY A 465 11.74 -19.29 -29.86
CA GLY A 465 11.40 -17.88 -29.90
C GLY A 465 12.50 -16.97 -29.37
N GLU A 466 12.55 -15.77 -29.95
CA GLU A 466 13.27 -14.61 -29.41
C GLU A 466 12.53 -14.04 -28.19
N GLN A 467 11.23 -14.34 -28.08
CA GLN A 467 10.33 -13.96 -26.99
C GLN A 467 9.84 -15.23 -26.30
N LEU A 468 9.94 -15.26 -24.98
CA LEU A 468 9.38 -16.30 -24.12
C LEU A 468 8.10 -15.76 -23.48
N LEU A 469 7.04 -16.56 -23.47
CA LEU A 469 5.77 -16.22 -22.84
C LEU A 469 5.38 -17.38 -21.90
N PHE A 470 5.52 -17.17 -20.59
CA PHE A 470 5.08 -18.12 -19.57
C PHE A 470 3.59 -17.90 -19.29
N LEU A 471 2.82 -18.98 -19.32
CA LEU A 471 1.36 -18.95 -19.27
C LEU A 471 0.82 -20.15 -18.48
N ASN A 472 -0.13 -19.92 -17.58
CA ASN A 472 -0.81 -21.02 -16.88
C ASN A 472 -1.80 -21.75 -17.82
N ASN A 473 -2.08 -23.02 -17.52
CA ASN A 473 -2.94 -23.87 -18.34
C ASN A 473 -4.45 -23.61 -18.19
N ASP A 474 -4.82 -22.69 -17.31
CA ASP A 474 -6.18 -22.26 -16.96
C ASP A 474 -6.42 -20.77 -17.27
N ILE A 475 -5.64 -20.22 -18.21
CA ILE A 475 -5.88 -18.91 -18.83
C ILE A 475 -6.90 -19.02 -19.97
N GLU A 476 -7.72 -17.99 -20.17
CA GLU A 476 -8.54 -17.82 -21.36
C GLU A 476 -8.33 -16.42 -21.98
N VAL A 477 -8.08 -16.36 -23.29
CA VAL A 477 -7.86 -15.09 -24.00
C VAL A 477 -9.14 -14.27 -24.09
N ILE A 478 -9.09 -12.98 -23.71
CA ILE A 478 -10.18 -12.01 -23.95
C ILE A 478 -9.80 -11.07 -25.10
N THR A 479 -8.61 -10.43 -25.06
CA THR A 479 -8.17 -9.47 -26.07
C THR A 479 -7.54 -10.17 -27.29
N PRO A 480 -8.05 -9.97 -28.52
CA PRO A 480 -7.46 -10.61 -29.71
C PRO A 480 -6.01 -10.18 -30.03
N GLN A 481 -5.66 -8.91 -29.78
CA GLN A 481 -4.31 -8.33 -29.99
C GLN A 481 -3.36 -8.52 -28.79
N TRP A 482 -3.62 -9.46 -27.88
CA TRP A 482 -2.89 -9.55 -26.61
C TRP A 482 -1.37 -9.77 -26.78
N ILE A 483 -0.95 -10.62 -27.73
CA ILE A 483 0.46 -10.86 -28.03
C ILE A 483 1.10 -9.59 -28.61
N GLU A 484 0.45 -8.93 -29.57
CA GLU A 484 0.94 -7.68 -30.15
C GLU A 484 1.07 -6.57 -29.09
N GLU A 485 0.13 -6.51 -28.14
CA GLU A 485 0.15 -5.56 -27.02
C GLU A 485 1.38 -5.78 -26.13
N MET A 486 1.70 -7.04 -25.78
CA MET A 486 2.90 -7.35 -24.99
C MET A 486 4.19 -7.09 -25.79
N LEU A 487 4.22 -7.45 -27.08
CA LEU A 487 5.35 -7.21 -27.98
C LEU A 487 5.68 -5.72 -28.17
N MET A 488 4.69 -4.83 -28.13
CA MET A 488 4.92 -3.38 -28.18
C MET A 488 5.86 -2.91 -27.06
N TYR A 489 5.74 -3.49 -25.87
CA TYR A 489 6.56 -3.15 -24.71
C TYR A 489 7.83 -4.00 -24.62
N SER A 490 7.78 -5.30 -24.94
CA SER A 490 8.98 -6.19 -24.87
C SER A 490 10.04 -5.87 -25.94
N GLN A 491 9.67 -5.24 -27.06
CA GLN A 491 10.63 -4.75 -28.05
C GLN A 491 11.37 -3.47 -27.60
N GLN A 492 10.91 -2.78 -26.55
CA GLN A 492 11.64 -1.62 -26.03
C GLN A 492 12.88 -2.06 -25.25
N LYS A 493 14.01 -1.38 -25.46
CA LYS A 493 15.31 -1.83 -24.93
C LYS A 493 15.39 -1.81 -23.40
N GLN A 494 14.70 -0.85 -22.78
CA GLN A 494 14.69 -0.65 -21.33
C GLN A 494 13.71 -1.57 -20.58
N ASN A 495 12.88 -2.34 -21.27
CA ASN A 495 11.82 -3.15 -20.65
C ASN A 495 12.22 -4.62 -20.57
N GLY A 496 11.84 -5.26 -19.46
CA GLY A 496 12.11 -6.66 -19.13
C GLY A 496 10.84 -7.51 -19.18
N ALA A 497 10.28 -7.85 -18.02
CA ALA A 497 9.04 -8.63 -17.94
C ALA A 497 7.80 -7.77 -18.26
N ILE A 498 6.93 -8.27 -19.13
CA ILE A 498 5.67 -7.66 -19.52
C ILE A 498 4.52 -8.52 -19.00
N GLY A 499 3.63 -7.93 -18.18
CA GLY A 499 2.48 -8.60 -17.57
C GLY A 499 1.13 -8.17 -18.13
N ALA A 500 0.20 -9.12 -18.17
CA ALA A 500 -1.20 -8.93 -18.55
C ALA A 500 -2.09 -8.43 -17.39
N LYS A 501 -3.28 -7.92 -17.71
CA LYS A 501 -4.37 -7.74 -16.74
C LYS A 501 -5.21 -9.02 -16.67
N LEU A 502 -5.21 -9.65 -15.50
CA LEU A 502 -5.92 -10.91 -15.28
C LEU A 502 -7.19 -10.67 -14.47
N TYR A 503 -8.28 -11.35 -14.86
CA TYR A 503 -9.55 -11.37 -14.15
C TYR A 503 -9.87 -12.77 -13.63
N PHE A 504 -10.51 -12.83 -12.47
CA PHE A 504 -11.27 -14.00 -12.06
C PHE A 504 -12.53 -14.16 -12.95
N PRO A 505 -13.12 -15.37 -13.04
CA PRO A 505 -14.33 -15.62 -13.85
C PRO A 505 -15.59 -14.84 -13.45
N ASN A 506 -15.56 -14.11 -12.32
CA ASN A 506 -16.64 -13.25 -11.82
C ASN A 506 -16.45 -11.76 -12.20
N ASP A 507 -15.62 -11.45 -13.20
CA ASP A 507 -15.27 -10.08 -13.63
C ASP A 507 -14.68 -9.18 -12.51
N THR A 508 -14.00 -9.79 -11.52
CA THR A 508 -13.12 -9.07 -10.59
C THR A 508 -11.65 -9.20 -11.00
N ILE A 509 -10.87 -8.16 -10.74
CA ILE A 509 -9.43 -8.11 -10.99
C ILE A 509 -8.73 -9.15 -10.12
N GLN A 510 -7.87 -9.94 -10.72
CA GLN A 510 -6.96 -10.84 -10.02
C GLN A 510 -5.54 -10.26 -10.00
N HIS A 511 -5.06 -9.77 -11.15
CA HIS A 511 -3.73 -9.17 -11.27
C HIS A 511 -3.77 -7.82 -12.01
N ALA A 512 -3.31 -6.78 -11.32
CA ALA A 512 -3.06 -5.46 -11.88
C ALA A 512 -1.70 -4.88 -11.44
N GLY A 513 -0.66 -5.73 -11.45
CA GLY A 513 0.66 -5.45 -10.90
C GLY A 513 0.88 -6.01 -9.49
N LEU A 514 2.15 -6.25 -9.14
CA LEU A 514 2.59 -6.68 -7.81
C LEU A 514 3.55 -5.64 -7.21
N VAL A 515 3.39 -5.39 -5.90
CA VAL A 515 4.26 -4.50 -5.11
C VAL A 515 4.80 -5.22 -3.89
N MET A 516 6.03 -4.90 -3.50
CA MET A 516 6.66 -5.45 -2.32
C MET A 516 6.14 -4.72 -1.09
N ALA A 517 5.68 -5.48 -0.10
CA ALA A 517 5.13 -4.97 1.14
C ALA A 517 6.02 -5.45 2.31
N PRO A 518 7.22 -4.87 2.49
CA PRO A 518 8.10 -5.25 3.58
C PRO A 518 7.43 -5.02 4.94
N ASN A 519 7.82 -5.84 5.90
CA ASN A 519 7.26 -5.90 7.25
C ASN A 519 5.77 -6.25 7.30
N THR A 520 5.25 -6.92 6.26
CA THR A 520 3.89 -7.49 6.25
C THR A 520 3.93 -9.02 6.13
N ILE A 521 2.89 -9.67 6.65
CA ILE A 521 2.73 -11.13 6.57
C ILE A 521 2.69 -11.64 5.12
N HIS A 522 2.12 -10.88 4.19
CA HIS A 522 2.06 -11.25 2.77
C HIS A 522 3.40 -11.04 2.07
N SER A 523 4.16 -10.01 2.46
CA SER A 523 5.44 -9.56 1.87
C SER A 523 5.36 -9.10 0.41
N VAL A 524 4.36 -9.55 -0.37
CA VAL A 524 4.04 -9.14 -1.74
C VAL A 524 2.52 -8.97 -1.84
N ILE A 525 2.05 -7.96 -2.58
CA ILE A 525 0.62 -7.65 -2.71
C ILE A 525 0.22 -7.59 -4.19
N LEU A 526 -0.88 -8.26 -4.52
CA LEU A 526 -1.62 -8.13 -5.78
C LEU A 526 -2.50 -6.87 -5.72
N VAL A 527 -2.09 -5.81 -6.41
CA VAL A 527 -2.82 -4.54 -6.35
C VAL A 527 -4.17 -4.67 -7.06
N TYR A 528 -5.22 -4.12 -6.45
CA TYR A 528 -6.63 -4.19 -6.87
C TYR A 528 -7.24 -5.60 -6.94
N GLN A 529 -6.65 -6.62 -6.31
CA GLN A 529 -7.27 -7.96 -6.28
C GLN A 529 -8.68 -7.89 -5.66
N GLY A 530 -9.65 -8.57 -6.29
CA GLY A 530 -11.06 -8.59 -5.89
C GLY A 530 -11.87 -7.34 -6.27
N PHE A 531 -11.25 -6.27 -6.79
CA PHE A 531 -11.98 -5.08 -7.25
C PHE A 531 -12.70 -5.35 -8.58
N PRO A 532 -13.82 -4.67 -8.88
CA PRO A 532 -14.51 -4.82 -10.17
C PRO A 532 -13.59 -4.50 -11.35
N LYS A 533 -13.77 -5.20 -12.48
CA LYS A 533 -13.04 -5.01 -13.74
C LYS A 533 -12.92 -3.55 -14.22
N GLU A 534 -13.99 -2.78 -14.02
CA GLU A 534 -14.07 -1.36 -14.38
C GLU A 534 -13.47 -0.39 -13.37
N HIS A 535 -12.94 -0.88 -12.24
CA HIS A 535 -12.30 -0.03 -11.26
C HIS A 535 -11.13 0.76 -11.87
N TYR A 536 -11.07 2.06 -11.58
CA TYR A 536 -10.03 2.95 -12.10
C TYR A 536 -8.69 2.77 -11.39
N GLY A 537 -8.71 2.28 -10.15
CA GLY A 537 -7.55 2.26 -9.27
C GLY A 537 -7.18 3.66 -8.77
N TYR A 538 -6.22 3.71 -7.84
CA TYR A 538 -5.66 4.95 -7.35
C TYR A 538 -5.02 5.73 -8.51
N VAL A 539 -5.46 6.98 -8.70
CA VAL A 539 -5.03 7.89 -9.78
C VAL A 539 -4.96 7.19 -11.15
N SER A 540 -6.07 6.54 -11.54
CA SER A 540 -6.22 5.79 -12.81
C SER A 540 -5.23 4.65 -13.05
N ARG A 541 -4.43 4.21 -12.05
CA ARG A 541 -3.37 3.20 -12.28
C ARG A 541 -3.91 1.87 -12.83
N ALA A 542 -5.09 1.40 -12.45
CA ALA A 542 -5.68 0.15 -12.97
C ALA A 542 -6.18 0.24 -14.44
N LYS A 543 -6.03 1.41 -15.07
CA LYS A 543 -6.48 1.76 -16.42
C LYS A 543 -5.36 2.36 -17.30
N CYS A 544 -4.14 2.47 -16.76
CA CYS A 544 -2.93 2.97 -17.45
C CYS A 544 -1.87 1.87 -17.57
N VAL A 545 -0.91 2.02 -18.49
CA VAL A 545 0.31 1.20 -18.46
C VAL A 545 1.16 1.69 -17.29
N ASN A 546 1.73 0.76 -16.52
CA ASN A 546 2.52 1.09 -15.34
C ASN A 546 3.81 0.29 -15.32
N ASN A 547 4.79 0.81 -14.58
CA ASN A 547 5.87 -0.02 -14.06
C ASN A 547 5.48 -0.48 -12.64
N TYR A 548 5.78 -1.75 -12.34
CA TYR A 548 5.60 -2.39 -11.03
C TYR A 548 6.85 -3.21 -10.70
N SER A 549 7.04 -3.57 -9.44
CA SER A 549 8.19 -4.38 -9.03
C SER A 549 8.12 -5.79 -9.58
N ALA A 550 6.91 -6.37 -9.64
CA ALA A 550 6.69 -7.64 -10.32
C ALA A 550 5.37 -7.69 -11.10
N VAL A 551 5.33 -8.65 -12.02
CA VAL A 551 4.14 -9.13 -12.75
C VAL A 551 4.09 -10.65 -12.64
N THR A 552 2.91 -11.26 -12.69
CA THR A 552 2.81 -12.72 -12.44
C THR A 552 3.10 -13.56 -13.68
N ALA A 553 3.76 -14.71 -13.48
CA ALA A 553 4.02 -15.70 -14.53
C ALA A 553 2.77 -16.48 -15.00
N ALA A 554 1.59 -16.23 -14.41
CA ALA A 554 0.33 -16.71 -14.99
C ALA A 554 0.09 -16.16 -16.41
N CYS A 555 0.61 -14.97 -16.73
CA CYS A 555 0.87 -14.52 -18.11
C CYS A 555 1.98 -13.46 -18.14
N LEU A 556 3.21 -13.88 -18.45
CA LEU A 556 4.41 -13.03 -18.48
C LEU A 556 5.19 -13.23 -19.78
N MET A 557 5.43 -12.16 -20.53
CA MET A 557 6.32 -12.16 -21.70
C MET A 557 7.64 -11.47 -21.37
N LEU A 558 8.76 -12.04 -21.80
CA LEU A 558 10.06 -11.36 -21.81
C LEU A 558 10.91 -11.84 -22.99
N LYS A 559 11.98 -11.10 -23.30
CA LYS A 559 12.95 -11.53 -24.31
C LYS A 559 13.79 -12.70 -23.80
N ARG A 560 14.13 -13.64 -24.69
CA ARG A 560 15.10 -14.71 -24.40
C ARG A 560 16.44 -14.16 -23.91
N GLU A 561 16.97 -13.10 -24.53
CA GLU A 561 18.27 -12.51 -24.15
C GLU A 561 18.32 -12.11 -22.66
N ILE A 562 17.22 -11.58 -22.12
CA ILE A 562 17.10 -11.19 -20.72
C ILE A 562 16.93 -12.42 -19.82
N PHE A 563 16.09 -13.39 -20.22
CA PHE A 563 15.92 -14.64 -19.47
C PHE A 563 17.24 -15.41 -19.33
N ASP A 564 18.03 -15.47 -20.39
CA ASP A 564 19.35 -16.11 -20.41
C ASP A 564 20.37 -15.31 -19.56
N GLU A 565 20.35 -13.97 -19.62
CA GLU A 565 21.19 -13.07 -18.81
C GLU A 565 20.97 -13.27 -17.31
N ILE A 566 19.71 -13.30 -16.85
CA ILE A 566 19.37 -13.51 -15.44
C ILE A 566 19.37 -14.99 -15.02
N GLN A 567 19.63 -15.93 -15.93
CA GLN A 567 19.69 -17.39 -15.68
C GLN A 567 18.34 -18.04 -15.33
N GLY A 568 17.24 -17.57 -15.93
CA GLY A 568 15.91 -18.18 -15.82
C GLY A 568 15.28 -18.07 -14.43
N PHE A 569 14.41 -19.01 -14.06
CA PHE A 569 13.80 -19.08 -12.72
C PHE A 569 14.71 -19.78 -11.69
N ASP A 570 14.61 -19.39 -10.41
CA ASP A 570 15.30 -20.05 -9.30
C ASP A 570 14.65 -21.41 -8.97
N GLU A 571 15.07 -22.45 -9.69
CA GLU A 571 14.53 -23.81 -9.53
C GLU A 571 15.05 -24.56 -8.30
N GLU A 572 16.09 -24.07 -7.62
CA GLU A 572 16.65 -24.70 -6.42
C GLU A 572 15.86 -24.33 -5.16
N ARG A 573 15.43 -23.07 -5.05
CA ARG A 573 14.89 -22.51 -3.81
C ARG A 573 13.52 -21.85 -3.94
N LEU A 574 13.04 -21.57 -5.15
CA LEU A 574 11.68 -21.05 -5.41
C LEU A 574 10.94 -22.03 -6.33
N SER A 575 10.64 -23.20 -5.79
CA SER A 575 9.99 -24.30 -6.51
C SER A 575 8.55 -24.00 -6.90
N VAL A 576 7.83 -23.21 -6.10
CA VAL A 576 6.37 -23.07 -6.19
C VAL A 576 5.89 -21.64 -6.05
N ALA A 577 6.23 -20.94 -4.96
CA ALA A 577 5.80 -19.57 -4.71
C ALA A 577 6.91 -18.57 -5.01
N TYR A 578 6.53 -17.31 -5.27
CA TYR A 578 7.43 -16.15 -5.44
C TYR A 578 8.48 -16.25 -6.57
N ASN A 579 8.47 -17.30 -7.39
CA ASN A 579 9.42 -17.48 -8.49
C ASN A 579 9.31 -16.40 -9.59
N ASP A 580 8.09 -15.92 -9.84
CA ASP A 580 7.79 -14.84 -10.78
C ASP A 580 8.18 -13.47 -10.21
N VAL A 581 8.00 -13.28 -8.90
CA VAL A 581 8.50 -12.11 -8.17
C VAL A 581 10.03 -12.04 -8.20
N ASP A 582 10.71 -13.14 -7.90
CA ASP A 582 12.18 -13.25 -7.97
C ASP A 582 12.73 -13.02 -9.38
N LEU A 583 12.10 -13.60 -10.40
CA LEU A 583 12.42 -13.34 -11.81
C LEU A 583 12.33 -11.83 -12.11
N CYS A 584 11.22 -11.21 -11.72
CA CYS A 584 10.98 -9.77 -11.91
C CYS A 584 11.97 -8.88 -11.15
N LEU A 585 12.31 -9.21 -9.91
CA LEU A 585 13.27 -8.44 -9.11
C LEU A 585 14.69 -8.55 -9.69
N ARG A 586 15.12 -9.74 -10.12
CA ARG A 586 16.41 -9.91 -10.83
C ARG A 586 16.47 -9.14 -12.15
N ILE A 587 15.36 -9.07 -12.89
CA ILE A 587 15.24 -8.23 -14.10
C ILE A 587 15.42 -6.74 -13.77
N GLN A 588 14.87 -6.26 -12.65
CA GLN A 588 15.08 -4.89 -12.18
C GLN A 588 16.52 -4.63 -11.70
N GLU A 589 17.13 -5.59 -11.00
CA GLU A 589 18.51 -5.50 -10.53
C GLU A 589 19.53 -5.50 -11.69
N ALA A 590 19.18 -6.14 -12.83
CA ALA A 590 19.92 -6.04 -14.09
C ALA A 590 19.70 -4.69 -14.84
N GLY A 591 18.79 -3.82 -14.35
CA GLY A 591 18.57 -2.47 -14.89
C GLY A 591 17.42 -2.34 -15.89
N TYR A 592 16.56 -3.35 -16.02
CA TYR A 592 15.36 -3.30 -16.85
C TYR A 592 14.11 -2.91 -16.06
N TYR A 593 13.11 -2.35 -16.72
CA TYR A 593 11.80 -2.08 -16.13
C TYR A 593 10.81 -3.20 -16.42
N ASN A 594 10.16 -3.72 -15.37
CA ASN A 594 8.96 -4.53 -15.56
C ASN A 594 7.78 -3.61 -15.91
N VAL A 595 6.90 -4.07 -16.79
CA VAL A 595 5.77 -3.32 -17.34
C VAL A 595 4.50 -4.13 -17.19
N TRP A 596 3.43 -3.48 -16.75
CA TRP A 596 2.10 -4.05 -16.75
C TRP A 596 1.19 -3.25 -17.69
N THR A 597 0.48 -3.93 -18.59
CA THR A 597 -0.46 -3.28 -19.53
C THR A 597 -1.91 -3.66 -19.25
N PRO A 598 -2.82 -2.68 -19.07
CA PRO A 598 -4.25 -2.91 -18.84
C PRO A 598 -4.99 -3.29 -20.13
N TYR A 599 -4.29 -3.36 -21.26
CA TYR A 599 -4.85 -3.61 -22.59
C TYR A 599 -4.57 -5.03 -23.09
N CYS A 600 -3.85 -5.85 -22.32
CA CYS A 600 -3.75 -7.30 -22.51
C CYS A 600 -4.67 -7.95 -21.47
N GLU A 601 -5.93 -8.18 -21.82
CA GLU A 601 -6.93 -8.72 -20.90
C GLU A 601 -7.15 -10.22 -21.11
N LEU A 602 -7.12 -10.98 -20.01
CA LEU A 602 -7.28 -12.44 -19.98
C LEU A 602 -8.10 -12.85 -18.74
N TYR A 603 -8.82 -13.97 -18.79
CA TYR A 603 -9.31 -14.64 -17.57
C TYR A 603 -8.27 -15.64 -17.07
N HIS A 604 -8.21 -15.85 -15.75
CA HIS A 604 -7.44 -16.90 -15.10
C HIS A 604 -8.39 -17.65 -14.17
N HIS A 605 -8.70 -18.90 -14.51
CA HIS A 605 -9.66 -19.76 -13.81
C HIS A 605 -9.02 -20.44 -12.59
N GLU A 606 -8.29 -19.64 -11.79
CA GLU A 606 -7.37 -20.05 -10.71
C GLU A 606 -8.03 -20.98 -9.67
N SER A 607 -7.20 -21.80 -9.01
CA SER A 607 -7.56 -22.77 -7.96
C SER A 607 -8.34 -24.02 -8.42
N ILE A 608 -8.74 -24.12 -9.70
CA ILE A 608 -9.41 -25.34 -10.23
C ILE A 608 -8.40 -26.48 -10.50
N SER A 609 -7.19 -26.14 -10.96
CA SER A 609 -6.11 -27.09 -11.25
C SER A 609 -5.34 -27.54 -10.01
N ARG A 610 -5.16 -26.63 -9.04
CA ARG A 610 -4.17 -26.77 -7.95
C ARG A 610 -4.75 -26.89 -6.54
N GLY A 611 -5.94 -26.34 -6.30
CA GLY A 611 -6.51 -26.18 -4.96
C GLY A 611 -5.77 -25.15 -4.09
N TYR A 612 -6.31 -24.86 -2.91
CA TYR A 612 -5.70 -23.92 -1.95
C TYR A 612 -4.57 -24.58 -1.15
N GLU A 613 -3.45 -23.87 -0.97
CA GLU A 613 -2.29 -24.30 -0.16
C GLU A 613 -2.54 -24.14 1.35
N ILE A 614 -3.45 -24.97 1.88
CA ILE A 614 -3.86 -24.95 3.30
C ILE A 614 -3.16 -26.02 4.16
N SER A 615 -2.36 -26.91 3.57
CA SER A 615 -1.62 -27.91 4.36
C SER A 615 -0.41 -27.26 5.04
N ARG A 616 -0.05 -27.72 6.24
CA ARG A 616 1.11 -27.22 6.99
C ARG A 616 2.40 -27.28 6.17
N GLU A 617 2.66 -28.39 5.46
CA GLU A 617 3.81 -28.53 4.57
C GLU A 617 3.83 -27.46 3.45
N SER A 618 2.69 -27.19 2.82
CA SER A 618 2.60 -26.17 1.76
C SER A 618 2.80 -24.75 2.29
N VAL A 619 2.31 -24.45 3.51
CA VAL A 619 2.54 -23.18 4.20
C VAL A 619 4.01 -23.04 4.59
N GLU A 620 4.62 -24.05 5.22
CA GLU A 620 6.04 -24.03 5.63
C GLU A 620 6.98 -23.85 4.44
N ARG A 621 6.72 -24.55 3.33
CA ARG A 621 7.46 -24.36 2.07
C ARG A 621 7.28 -22.92 1.55
N ARG A 622 6.05 -22.40 1.49
CA ARG A 622 5.78 -21.02 1.03
C ARG A 622 6.49 -19.98 1.90
N GLU A 623 6.49 -20.16 3.22
CA GLU A 623 7.19 -19.28 4.15
C GLU A 623 8.71 -19.34 3.97
N LYS A 624 9.28 -20.53 3.76
CA LYS A 624 10.71 -20.69 3.42
C LYS A 624 11.07 -20.02 2.08
N GLU A 625 10.22 -20.16 1.06
CA GLU A 625 10.36 -19.49 -0.25
C GLU A 625 10.27 -17.95 -0.08
N LYS A 626 9.33 -17.45 0.73
CA LYS A 626 9.18 -16.03 1.10
C LYS A 626 10.44 -15.47 1.79
N TRP A 627 11.08 -16.27 2.64
CA TRP A 627 12.31 -15.89 3.33
C TRP A 627 13.52 -15.83 2.40
N HIS A 628 13.72 -16.85 1.56
CA HIS A 628 14.78 -16.81 0.55
C HIS A 628 14.64 -15.60 -0.40
N LEU A 629 13.41 -15.24 -0.79
CA LEU A 629 13.14 -14.02 -1.57
C LEU A 629 13.64 -12.75 -0.84
N LYS A 630 13.35 -12.62 0.46
CA LYS A 630 13.81 -11.48 1.29
C LYS A 630 15.33 -11.43 1.45
N GLU A 631 15.97 -12.58 1.68
CA GLU A 631 17.42 -12.72 1.80
C GLU A 631 18.15 -12.36 0.51
N LYS A 632 17.57 -12.77 -0.63
CA LYS A 632 18.13 -12.55 -1.98
C LYS A 632 17.95 -11.12 -2.48
N HIS A 633 16.84 -10.46 -2.13
CA HIS A 633 16.52 -9.09 -2.55
C HIS A 633 16.47 -8.09 -1.37
N PRO A 634 17.54 -7.96 -0.55
CA PRO A 634 17.49 -7.21 0.70
C PRO A 634 17.29 -5.71 0.49
N LYS A 635 17.57 -5.17 -0.71
CA LYS A 635 17.37 -3.74 -1.02
C LYS A 635 15.90 -3.36 -0.96
N VAL A 636 15.04 -4.02 -1.75
CA VAL A 636 13.61 -3.69 -1.81
C VAL A 636 12.88 -4.01 -0.51
N PHE A 637 13.28 -5.09 0.17
CA PHE A 637 12.67 -5.49 1.44
C PHE A 637 13.15 -4.69 2.66
N LYS A 638 14.29 -3.98 2.60
CA LYS A 638 14.74 -3.08 3.68
C LYS A 638 14.47 -1.60 3.44
N GLN A 639 14.45 -1.16 2.18
CA GLN A 639 14.30 0.27 1.81
C GLN A 639 12.89 0.66 1.36
N SER A 640 11.98 -0.31 1.24
CA SER A 640 10.65 -0.23 0.59
C SER A 640 10.67 -0.26 -0.94
N ASP A 641 9.49 -0.54 -1.52
CA ASP A 641 9.27 -0.67 -2.95
C ASP A 641 9.32 0.71 -3.64
N PRO A 642 10.23 0.97 -4.59
CA PRO A 642 10.33 2.28 -5.23
C PRO A 642 9.08 2.63 -6.08
N LEU A 643 8.30 1.65 -6.51
CA LEU A 643 7.12 1.81 -7.36
C LEU A 643 5.80 1.86 -6.55
N TYR A 644 5.90 1.85 -5.22
CA TYR A 644 4.80 2.00 -4.26
C TYR A 644 5.15 3.00 -3.14
N ASN A 645 4.51 4.16 -3.13
CA ASN A 645 4.77 5.20 -2.14
C ASN A 645 4.53 4.70 -0.70
N LYS A 646 5.47 4.96 0.21
CA LYS A 646 5.40 4.52 1.61
C LYS A 646 4.19 5.04 2.39
N ASN A 647 3.55 6.12 1.93
CA ASN A 647 2.39 6.76 2.56
C ASN A 647 1.05 6.08 2.15
N LEU A 648 1.10 5.08 1.26
CA LEU A 648 -0.03 4.22 0.91
C LEU A 648 -0.04 2.95 1.78
N ALA A 649 -1.24 2.54 2.20
CA ALA A 649 -1.44 1.41 3.10
C ALA A 649 -0.88 0.11 2.52
N ARG A 650 0.07 -0.52 3.23
CA ARG A 650 0.70 -1.80 2.86
C ARG A 650 -0.14 -3.03 3.23
N PHE A 651 -1.40 -2.84 3.61
CA PHE A 651 -2.35 -3.91 3.89
C PHE A 651 -3.63 -3.80 3.06
N SER A 652 -3.75 -2.74 2.25
CA SER A 652 -4.92 -2.51 1.40
C SER A 652 -4.65 -3.01 -0.02
N LEU A 653 -5.65 -3.67 -0.61
CA LEU A 653 -5.64 -4.00 -2.04
C LEU A 653 -5.95 -2.76 -2.90
N GLY A 654 -6.52 -1.70 -2.32
CA GLY A 654 -7.02 -0.53 -3.03
C GLY A 654 -6.04 0.62 -3.27
N CYS A 655 -4.78 0.52 -2.81
CA CYS A 655 -3.88 1.69 -2.63
C CYS A 655 -4.55 2.77 -1.77
N GLU A 656 -5.13 2.39 -0.63
CA GLU A 656 -5.68 3.35 0.32
C GLU A 656 -4.58 4.18 0.99
N LEU A 657 -4.96 5.31 1.60
CA LEU A 657 -4.08 6.02 2.52
C LEU A 657 -3.73 5.10 3.69
N ASP A 658 -2.46 5.09 4.09
CA ASP A 658 -2.04 4.41 5.31
C ASP A 658 -2.81 4.97 6.53
N GLU A 659 -3.10 4.14 7.54
CA GLU A 659 -3.85 4.61 8.73
C GLU A 659 -3.10 5.68 9.50
N SER A 660 -1.76 5.72 9.38
CA SER A 660 -0.97 6.86 9.83
C SER A 660 -1.47 8.15 9.17
N VAL A 661 -1.57 8.20 7.84
CA VAL A 661 -1.98 9.36 7.03
C VAL A 661 -3.46 9.77 7.21
N LYS A 662 -4.30 8.83 7.66
CA LYS A 662 -5.73 9.09 7.99
C LYS A 662 -5.91 9.84 9.33
N HIS A 663 -4.85 10.11 10.08
CA HIS A 663 -4.89 10.68 11.43
C HIS A 663 -3.76 11.72 11.64
N THR A 664 -3.70 12.35 12.82
CA THR A 664 -2.83 13.52 13.09
C THR A 664 -1.32 13.20 13.07
N HIS A 665 -0.43 14.20 13.13
CA HIS A 665 1.03 13.98 13.20
C HIS A 665 1.46 13.08 14.36
N GLU A 666 0.66 13.07 15.41
CA GLU A 666 0.81 12.21 16.57
C GLU A 666 0.48 10.75 16.22
N SER A 667 -0.44 10.43 15.30
CA SER A 667 -0.64 9.04 14.86
C SER A 667 0.54 8.52 14.02
N ILE A 668 1.04 9.33 13.08
CA ILE A 668 2.09 8.97 12.12
C ILE A 668 3.42 8.79 12.82
N THR A 669 3.84 9.85 13.52
CA THR A 669 5.12 9.80 14.21
C THR A 669 5.03 8.94 15.46
N GLY A 670 3.82 8.64 15.94
CA GLY A 670 3.48 8.00 17.21
C GLY A 670 3.24 9.03 18.32
N ILE A 671 2.19 8.82 19.12
CA ILE A 671 1.76 9.77 20.15
C ILE A 671 2.73 9.62 21.32
N ALA A 672 3.15 10.73 21.91
CA ALA A 672 3.93 10.70 23.13
C ALA A 672 3.15 9.94 24.22
N PHE A 673 3.81 8.96 24.85
CA PHE A 673 3.17 8.17 25.88
C PHE A 673 2.95 9.02 27.15
N TYR A 674 1.70 9.33 27.45
CA TYR A 674 1.28 9.98 28.69
C TYR A 674 0.65 8.97 29.63
N GLU A 675 1.14 8.90 30.86
CA GLU A 675 0.63 7.96 31.85
C GLU A 675 -0.72 8.41 32.42
N THR A 676 -1.62 7.46 32.69
CA THR A 676 -2.88 7.71 33.41
C THR A 676 -3.20 6.53 34.31
N LEU A 677 -2.70 6.63 35.54
CA LEU A 677 -2.95 5.67 36.62
C LEU A 677 -4.38 5.83 37.17
N ILE A 678 -5.04 4.71 37.41
CA ILE A 678 -6.36 4.62 38.05
C ILE A 678 -6.19 4.20 39.52
N HIS A 679 -5.34 3.22 39.77
CA HIS A 679 -5.06 2.69 41.11
C HIS A 679 -3.58 2.25 41.22
N THR A 680 -2.98 2.41 42.39
CA THR A 680 -1.64 1.90 42.72
C THR A 680 -1.62 1.37 44.15
N LYS A 681 -1.21 0.11 44.34
CA LYS A 681 -1.05 -0.53 45.65
C LYS A 681 0.39 -0.97 45.84
N ASN A 682 1.08 -0.32 46.77
CA ASN A 682 2.52 -0.49 47.00
C ASN A 682 2.75 -1.53 48.11
N ILE A 683 3.04 -2.78 47.72
CA ILE A 683 3.07 -3.91 48.66
C ILE A 683 4.48 -4.14 49.23
N HIS A 684 5.51 -4.01 48.38
CA HIS A 684 6.97 -3.98 48.70
C HIS A 684 7.33 -4.43 50.15
N PRO A 685 7.81 -5.67 50.40
CA PRO A 685 9.02 -6.14 49.71
C PRO A 685 9.01 -7.62 49.32
N LYS A 686 9.53 -7.91 48.13
CA LYS A 686 10.16 -9.19 47.80
C LYS A 686 11.61 -8.86 47.37
N GLN A 687 12.50 -9.85 47.45
CA GLN A 687 13.95 -9.68 47.32
C GLN A 687 14.53 -10.74 46.37
N LYS A 688 13.89 -10.94 45.21
CA LYS A 688 14.42 -11.81 44.16
C LYS A 688 15.50 -11.05 43.38
N ASN A 689 16.43 -11.77 42.76
CA ASN A 689 17.42 -11.17 41.85
C ASN A 689 16.80 -10.73 40.51
N ASN A 690 15.53 -11.06 40.27
CA ASN A 690 14.82 -10.82 39.02
C ASN A 690 13.54 -10.00 39.32
N VAL A 691 13.24 -9.03 38.46
CA VAL A 691 11.96 -8.28 38.50
C VAL A 691 11.14 -8.63 37.27
N CYS A 692 9.83 -8.81 37.44
CA CYS A 692 8.89 -9.07 36.35
C CYS A 692 7.90 -7.93 36.25
N ILE A 693 7.68 -7.36 35.06
CA ILE A 693 6.56 -6.45 34.80
C ILE A 693 5.53 -7.24 33.99
N PHE A 694 4.40 -7.54 34.62
CA PHE A 694 3.35 -8.38 34.08
C PHE A 694 2.22 -7.51 33.54
N SER A 695 1.97 -7.56 32.23
CA SER A 695 0.83 -6.91 31.58
C SER A 695 -0.41 -7.79 31.67
N HIS A 696 -1.54 -7.22 32.06
CA HIS A 696 -2.84 -7.90 32.15
C HIS A 696 -3.93 -7.12 31.41
N PHE A 697 -4.72 -7.81 30.59
CA PHE A 697 -5.96 -7.28 30.04
C PHE A 697 -7.06 -8.33 29.95
N ASP A 698 -8.21 -8.01 30.53
CA ASP A 698 -9.45 -8.78 30.32
C ASP A 698 -10.62 -7.83 30.04
N ALA A 699 -11.40 -8.15 29.00
CA ALA A 699 -12.49 -7.29 28.51
C ALA A 699 -13.75 -7.31 29.40
N GLN A 700 -13.83 -8.24 30.37
CA GLN A 700 -14.89 -8.29 31.38
C GLN A 700 -14.44 -7.60 32.69
N ASN A 701 -13.19 -7.13 32.75
CA ASN A 701 -12.51 -6.60 33.94
C ASN A 701 -12.31 -7.64 35.05
N GLU A 702 -11.92 -8.86 34.68
CA GLU A 702 -11.64 -9.94 35.63
C GLU A 702 -10.15 -10.29 35.69
N ILE A 703 -9.73 -10.91 36.80
CA ILE A 703 -8.45 -11.64 36.89
C ILE A 703 -8.81 -13.12 37.05
N LYS A 704 -8.60 -13.88 35.99
CA LYS A 704 -9.01 -15.29 35.87
C LYS A 704 -8.02 -16.23 36.55
N GLU A 705 -8.48 -17.41 36.93
CA GLU A 705 -7.68 -18.38 37.70
C GLU A 705 -6.41 -18.84 36.98
N ASP A 706 -6.40 -18.88 35.63
CA ASP A 706 -5.19 -19.14 34.84
C ASP A 706 -4.12 -18.05 35.07
N VAL A 707 -4.53 -16.78 35.16
CA VAL A 707 -3.64 -15.65 35.44
C VAL A 707 -3.16 -15.68 36.90
N ILE A 708 -4.05 -15.95 37.86
CA ILE A 708 -3.66 -16.08 39.28
C ILE A 708 -2.64 -17.22 39.46
N PHE A 709 -2.85 -18.35 38.79
CA PHE A 709 -1.91 -19.47 38.79
C PHE A 709 -0.56 -19.10 38.15
N TYR A 710 -0.57 -18.37 37.03
CA TYR A 710 0.65 -17.90 36.37
C TYR A 710 1.45 -16.94 37.27
N LEU A 711 0.79 -15.95 37.89
CA LEU A 711 1.42 -15.02 38.84
C LEU A 711 2.01 -15.75 40.05
N LYS A 712 1.29 -16.75 40.59
CA LYS A 712 1.78 -17.61 41.67
C LYS A 712 3.10 -18.29 41.29
N SER A 713 3.14 -18.95 40.13
CA SER A 713 4.33 -19.66 39.63
C SER A 713 5.50 -18.70 39.35
N LEU A 714 5.25 -17.52 38.77
CA LEU A 714 6.28 -16.50 38.55
C LEU A 714 6.86 -15.92 39.85
N SER A 715 6.04 -15.80 40.91
CA SER A 715 6.45 -15.17 42.18
C SER A 715 7.51 -15.98 42.96
N ILE A 716 7.69 -17.25 42.60
CA ILE A 716 8.77 -18.11 43.10
C ILE A 716 10.13 -17.57 42.67
N PHE A 717 10.23 -17.02 41.46
CA PHE A 717 11.50 -16.62 40.82
C PHE A 717 11.69 -15.10 40.66
N THR A 718 10.61 -14.32 40.76
CA THR A 718 10.60 -12.88 40.43
C THR A 718 9.84 -12.03 41.44
N ASP A 719 10.25 -10.77 41.57
CA ASP A 719 9.43 -9.73 42.18
C ASP A 719 8.46 -9.18 41.12
N ILE A 720 7.16 -9.45 41.22
CA ILE A 720 6.18 -9.11 40.17
C ILE A 720 5.58 -7.70 40.40
N LEU A 721 5.82 -6.79 39.47
CA LEU A 721 5.02 -5.58 39.27
C LEU A 721 3.87 -5.91 38.31
N PHE A 722 2.66 -6.02 38.84
CA PHE A 722 1.47 -6.30 38.03
C PHE A 722 0.88 -4.99 37.51
N VAL A 723 0.70 -4.88 36.19
CA VAL A 723 0.14 -3.69 35.52
C VAL A 723 -1.06 -4.11 34.68
N SER A 724 -2.25 -3.75 35.14
CA SER A 724 -3.51 -4.04 34.45
C SER A 724 -4.04 -2.83 33.68
N THR A 725 -4.55 -3.10 32.47
CA THR A 725 -5.33 -2.17 31.65
C THR A 725 -6.83 -2.45 31.72
N ALA A 726 -7.28 -3.42 32.53
CA ALA A 726 -8.69 -3.62 32.87
C ALA A 726 -9.13 -2.54 33.90
N GLU A 727 -9.66 -1.43 33.38
CA GLU A 727 -9.97 -0.21 34.15
C GLU A 727 -11.00 -0.40 35.27
N GLY A 728 -11.84 -1.43 35.16
CA GLY A 728 -12.94 -1.72 36.09
C GLY A 728 -12.64 -2.73 37.20
N LEU A 729 -11.38 -3.12 37.41
CA LEU A 729 -11.02 -4.08 38.47
C LEU A 729 -11.37 -3.57 39.87
N ASP A 730 -12.07 -4.41 40.64
CA ASP A 730 -12.42 -4.13 42.03
C ASP A 730 -11.33 -4.55 43.02
N GLU A 731 -11.37 -4.00 44.24
CA GLU A 731 -10.36 -4.28 45.28
C GLU A 731 -10.33 -5.77 45.66
N THR A 732 -11.50 -6.44 45.69
CA THR A 732 -11.63 -7.90 45.92
C THR A 732 -10.85 -8.73 44.91
N SER A 733 -10.80 -8.31 43.64
CA SER A 733 -10.02 -9.00 42.60
C SER A 733 -8.52 -8.77 42.77
N LEU A 734 -8.11 -7.56 43.20
CA LEU A 734 -6.71 -7.24 43.46
C LEU A 734 -6.18 -7.99 44.70
N GLU A 735 -6.98 -8.12 45.76
CA GLU A 735 -6.63 -8.86 46.99
C GLU A 735 -6.19 -10.32 46.71
N LYS A 736 -6.75 -10.97 45.67
CA LYS A 736 -6.39 -12.33 45.27
C LYS A 736 -4.93 -12.47 44.80
N ILE A 737 -4.36 -11.41 44.23
CA ILE A 737 -3.01 -11.43 43.62
C ILE A 737 -1.93 -10.76 44.48
N GLU A 738 -2.31 -10.00 45.51
CA GLU A 738 -1.37 -9.39 46.48
C GLU A 738 -0.32 -10.36 47.05
N PRO A 739 -0.64 -11.61 47.41
CA PRO A 739 0.36 -12.57 47.90
C PRO A 739 1.49 -12.85 46.89
N TYR A 740 1.26 -12.66 45.59
CA TYR A 740 2.21 -12.94 44.51
C TYR A 740 2.92 -11.68 44.02
N CYS A 741 2.24 -10.53 44.02
CA CYS A 741 2.79 -9.24 43.58
C CYS A 741 3.74 -8.56 44.58
N ARG A 742 4.66 -7.77 44.04
CA ARG A 742 5.48 -6.76 44.74
C ARG A 742 4.75 -5.41 44.75
N ASP A 743 4.02 -5.09 43.68
CA ASP A 743 3.05 -3.99 43.61
C ASP A 743 1.99 -4.30 42.55
N ILE A 744 0.90 -3.54 42.61
CA ILE A 744 -0.21 -3.60 41.67
C ILE A 744 -0.47 -2.19 41.15
N ILE A 745 -0.59 -2.07 39.82
CA ILE A 745 -0.99 -0.86 39.11
C ILE A 745 -2.21 -1.20 38.25
N VAL A 746 -3.25 -0.37 38.32
CA VAL A 746 -4.33 -0.33 37.33
C VAL A 746 -4.24 1.01 36.62
N LYS A 747 -4.27 1.00 35.30
CA LYS A 747 -4.14 2.19 34.44
C LYS A 747 -5.17 2.15 33.32
N LYS A 748 -5.31 3.25 32.58
CA LYS A 748 -6.12 3.26 31.35
C LYS A 748 -5.55 2.33 30.27
N ASN A 749 -6.42 1.78 29.43
CA ASN A 749 -6.02 0.90 28.33
C ASN A 749 -5.43 1.69 27.15
N ILE A 750 -4.20 2.15 27.33
CA ILE A 750 -3.46 2.97 26.38
C ILE A 750 -2.10 2.32 26.12
N GLY A 751 -1.82 2.03 24.83
CA GLY A 751 -0.54 1.49 24.35
C GLY A 751 -0.38 -0.04 24.41
N TYR A 752 -1.45 -0.79 24.71
CA TYR A 752 -1.41 -2.25 24.89
C TYR A 752 -0.28 -2.68 25.87
N ASP A 753 0.32 -3.86 25.66
CA ASP A 753 1.36 -4.42 26.55
C ASP A 753 2.58 -3.52 26.69
N PHE A 754 3.06 -2.93 25.58
CA PHE A 754 4.17 -1.96 25.62
C PHE A 754 3.82 -0.74 26.48
N GLY A 755 2.57 -0.27 26.41
CA GLY A 755 2.07 0.77 27.30
C GLY A 755 2.08 0.35 28.77
N ALA A 756 1.72 -0.89 29.10
CA ALA A 756 1.74 -1.41 30.47
C ALA A 756 3.18 -1.63 30.99
N TRP A 757 4.07 -2.19 30.18
CA TRP A 757 5.48 -2.36 30.52
C TRP A 757 6.19 -1.02 30.71
N LYS A 758 5.91 -0.01 29.87
CA LYS A 758 6.44 1.35 30.06
C LYS A 758 6.00 1.96 31.38
N THR A 759 4.71 1.85 31.72
CA THR A 759 4.18 2.27 33.04
C THR A 759 4.99 1.65 34.18
N GLY A 760 5.25 0.34 34.11
CA GLY A 760 6.00 -0.35 35.15
C GLY A 760 7.48 0.06 35.22
N LEU A 761 8.13 0.29 34.09
CA LEU A 761 9.51 0.76 34.01
C LEU A 761 9.67 2.17 34.60
N ASP A 762 8.79 3.08 34.22
CA ASP A 762 8.78 4.46 34.71
C ASP A 762 8.45 4.51 36.22
N TYR A 763 7.55 3.64 36.71
CA TYR A 763 7.19 3.50 38.12
C TYR A 763 8.33 2.93 39.00
N LEU A 764 9.06 1.93 38.50
CA LEU A 764 10.25 1.40 39.19
C LEU A 764 11.37 2.44 39.21
N GLY A 765 11.61 3.08 38.07
CA GLY A 765 12.71 4.00 37.85
C GLY A 765 14.08 3.31 37.83
N THR A 766 15.04 3.92 37.12
CA THR A 766 16.37 3.35 36.87
C THR A 766 17.11 2.93 38.15
N GLN A 767 16.96 3.67 39.26
CA GLN A 767 17.66 3.34 40.50
C GLN A 767 17.19 2.01 41.12
N LYS A 768 15.88 1.73 41.15
CA LYS A 768 15.36 0.46 41.68
C LYS A 768 15.59 -0.68 40.68
N LEU A 769 15.44 -0.42 39.39
CA LEU A 769 15.67 -1.41 38.34
C LEU A 769 17.12 -1.93 38.34
N ASN A 770 18.10 -1.05 38.57
CA ASN A 770 19.53 -1.40 38.66
C ASN A 770 19.88 -2.33 39.86
N ALA A 771 18.97 -2.54 40.82
CA ALA A 771 19.18 -3.50 41.91
C ALA A 771 18.99 -4.96 41.46
N TYR A 772 18.36 -5.19 40.30
CA TYR A 772 18.09 -6.51 39.74
C TYR A 772 19.17 -6.95 38.75
N GLU A 773 19.26 -8.26 38.50
CA GLU A 773 20.15 -8.86 37.49
C GLU A 773 19.41 -9.12 36.17
N HIS A 774 18.11 -9.44 36.23
CA HIS A 774 17.25 -9.62 35.07
C HIS A 774 15.94 -8.84 35.21
N LEU A 775 15.49 -8.26 34.09
CA LEU A 775 14.15 -7.72 33.88
C LEU A 775 13.37 -8.69 32.99
N ILE A 776 12.21 -9.12 33.45
CA ILE A 776 11.25 -9.90 32.66
C ILE A 776 10.08 -9.01 32.29
N LEU A 777 9.69 -9.00 31.02
CA LEU A 777 8.44 -8.41 30.53
C LEU A 777 7.58 -9.56 29.99
N CYS A 778 6.37 -9.74 30.51
CA CYS A 778 5.45 -10.75 30.00
C CYS A 778 4.00 -10.27 30.07
N ASN A 779 3.10 -11.00 29.40
CA ASN A 779 1.65 -10.74 29.40
C ASN A 779 0.83 -12.02 29.61
N ASP A 780 -0.47 -11.87 29.80
CA ASP A 780 -1.42 -12.97 30.00
C ASP A 780 -2.01 -13.54 28.70
N SER A 781 -1.39 -13.31 27.53
CA SER A 781 -1.89 -13.82 26.23
C SER A 781 -1.72 -15.34 26.02
N VAL A 782 -1.21 -16.04 27.03
CA VAL A 782 -0.94 -17.48 27.06
C VAL A 782 -1.60 -18.16 28.26
N TYR A 783 -1.94 -19.43 28.12
CA TYR A 783 -2.25 -20.33 29.21
C TYR A 783 -0.99 -21.02 29.71
N GLY A 784 -0.90 -21.23 31.03
CA GLY A 784 0.19 -21.94 31.67
C GLY A 784 0.59 -21.29 33.00
N PRO A 785 1.80 -21.57 33.53
CA PRO A 785 2.75 -22.53 32.97
C PRO A 785 2.29 -23.97 33.19
N LEU A 786 2.38 -24.81 32.15
CA LEU A 786 2.03 -26.25 32.21
C LEU A 786 3.09 -27.09 32.94
N PHE A 787 4.32 -26.58 33.05
CA PHE A 787 5.46 -27.25 33.68
C PHE A 787 6.15 -26.26 34.64
N ASP A 788 7.03 -26.76 35.52
CA ASP A 788 7.80 -25.87 36.40
C ASP A 788 8.70 -24.92 35.59
N LEU A 789 8.79 -23.66 36.05
CA LEU A 789 9.58 -22.62 35.40
C LEU A 789 11.08 -22.68 35.74
N GLU A 790 11.53 -23.52 36.67
CA GLU A 790 12.95 -23.64 37.07
C GLU A 790 13.89 -23.79 35.86
N VAL A 791 13.58 -24.70 34.94
CA VAL A 791 14.40 -24.95 33.73
C VAL A 791 14.48 -23.71 32.81
N ILE A 792 13.43 -22.90 32.78
CA ILE A 792 13.36 -21.65 31.99
C ILE A 792 14.22 -20.57 32.66
N PHE A 793 14.08 -20.41 33.98
CA PHE A 793 14.90 -19.48 34.76
C PHE A 793 16.37 -19.85 34.79
N GLU A 794 16.75 -21.12 34.65
CA GLU A 794 18.15 -21.51 34.42
C GLU A 794 18.63 -21.17 33.00
N LYS A 795 17.89 -21.58 31.96
CA LYS A 795 18.28 -21.33 30.55
C LYS A 795 18.44 -19.85 30.21
N MET A 796 17.54 -18.98 30.70
CA MET A 796 17.54 -17.55 30.34
C MET A 796 18.80 -16.79 30.80
N LYS A 797 19.48 -17.24 31.86
CA LYS A 797 20.67 -16.58 32.44
C LYS A 797 21.89 -16.55 31.52
N HIS A 798 21.88 -17.35 30.45
CA HIS A 798 23.04 -17.50 29.56
C HIS A 798 23.11 -16.46 28.43
N ASN A 799 22.08 -15.63 28.26
CA ASN A 799 22.01 -14.63 27.19
C ASN A 799 21.66 -13.24 27.73
N ASP A 800 22.14 -12.21 27.03
CA ASP A 800 21.81 -10.82 27.33
C ASP A 800 20.33 -10.51 27.04
N LEU A 801 19.80 -11.09 25.97
CA LEU A 801 18.42 -10.99 25.52
C LEU A 801 17.85 -12.40 25.36
N TRP A 802 16.68 -12.69 25.92
CA TRP A 802 16.12 -14.04 25.83
C TRP A 802 14.59 -14.04 25.79
N ALA A 803 14.00 -15.02 25.10
CA ALA A 803 12.55 -15.17 25.02
C ALA A 803 12.10 -16.63 25.06
N MET A 804 10.80 -16.85 25.24
CA MET A 804 10.24 -18.21 25.13
C MET A 804 10.26 -18.72 23.68
N THR A 805 9.96 -17.87 22.69
CA THR A 805 9.98 -18.20 21.26
C THR A 805 10.45 -17.02 20.42
N ASP A 806 10.98 -17.32 19.24
CA ASP A 806 11.20 -16.37 18.15
C ASP A 806 10.17 -16.59 17.02
N ASN A 807 10.04 -15.63 16.10
CA ASN A 807 9.10 -15.70 14.99
C ASN A 807 9.69 -15.05 13.71
N HIS A 808 9.24 -15.56 12.57
CA HIS A 808 9.68 -15.22 11.22
C HIS A 808 8.53 -14.85 10.27
N GLU A 809 7.27 -14.97 10.69
CA GLU A 809 6.10 -14.81 9.81
C GLU A 809 6.04 -13.43 9.09
N ILE A 810 6.52 -12.37 9.76
CA ILE A 810 6.60 -11.01 9.24
C ILE A 810 8.07 -10.63 8.96
N ASP A 811 8.89 -10.61 10.00
CA ASP A 811 10.34 -10.46 9.98
C ASP A 811 10.91 -11.08 11.26
N TYR A 812 12.22 -11.29 11.37
CA TYR A 812 12.82 -11.95 12.53
C TYR A 812 12.71 -11.08 13.79
N HIS A 813 12.14 -11.65 14.84
CA HIS A 813 12.06 -11.05 16.18
C HIS A 813 11.88 -12.13 17.26
N LEU A 814 12.21 -11.77 18.50
CA LEU A 814 11.81 -12.50 19.70
C LEU A 814 10.39 -12.07 20.10
N GLN A 815 9.53 -13.02 20.47
CA GLN A 815 8.10 -12.74 20.71
C GLN A 815 7.86 -12.09 22.09
N SER A 816 7.11 -10.98 22.10
CA SER A 816 7.04 -10.05 23.24
C SER A 816 6.33 -10.59 24.49
N TYR A 817 5.49 -11.62 24.37
CA TYR A 817 4.68 -12.15 25.49
C TYR A 817 5.49 -12.73 26.66
N PHE A 818 6.78 -13.06 26.44
CA PHE A 818 7.73 -13.40 27.50
C PHE A 818 9.16 -13.07 27.04
N MET A 819 9.65 -11.92 27.48
CA MET A 819 10.98 -11.38 27.17
C MET A 819 11.80 -11.20 28.45
N VAL A 820 13.09 -11.48 28.36
CA VAL A 820 14.07 -11.36 29.45
C VAL A 820 15.24 -10.52 28.96
N TYR A 821 15.62 -9.54 29.78
CA TYR A 821 16.72 -8.62 29.52
C TYR A 821 17.71 -8.68 30.68
N SER A 822 18.98 -8.92 30.39
CA SER A 822 20.06 -8.84 31.37
C SER A 822 20.30 -7.40 31.81
N LYS A 823 20.94 -7.24 32.98
CA LYS A 823 21.43 -5.95 33.48
C LYS A 823 22.25 -5.17 32.44
N LYS A 824 23.03 -5.85 31.60
CA LYS A 824 23.82 -5.24 30.52
C LYS A 824 22.90 -4.58 29.47
N VAL A 825 21.77 -5.21 29.14
CA VAL A 825 20.80 -4.66 28.17
C VAL A 825 19.99 -3.51 28.78
N PHE A 826 19.30 -3.71 29.92
CA PHE A 826 18.40 -2.67 30.43
C PHE A 826 19.12 -1.44 31.01
N THR A 827 20.43 -1.53 31.26
CA THR A 827 21.26 -0.36 31.59
C THR A 827 21.89 0.34 30.39
N SER A 828 21.78 -0.22 29.18
CA SER A 828 22.33 0.38 27.95
C SER A 828 21.65 1.69 27.55
N ALA A 829 22.32 2.48 26.72
CA ALA A 829 21.72 3.68 26.12
C ALA A 829 20.54 3.30 25.21
N LEU A 830 20.74 2.35 24.29
CA LEU A 830 19.73 1.87 23.34
C LEU A 830 18.40 1.48 24.01
N PHE A 831 18.45 0.68 25.08
CA PHE A 831 17.25 0.31 25.83
C PHE A 831 16.56 1.53 26.46
N LYS A 832 17.33 2.39 27.14
CA LYS A 832 16.78 3.59 27.80
C LYS A 832 16.21 4.58 26.81
N ASP A 833 16.88 4.80 25.69
CA ASP A 833 16.47 5.74 24.67
C ASP A 833 15.18 5.24 24.00
N PHE A 834 15.10 3.95 23.63
CA PHE A 834 13.85 3.34 23.13
C PHE A 834 12.69 3.55 24.12
N TRP A 835 12.81 3.15 25.39
CA TRP A 835 11.70 3.28 26.35
C TRP A 835 11.38 4.74 26.72
N LYS A 836 12.33 5.66 26.57
CA LYS A 836 12.15 7.11 26.77
C LYS A 836 11.43 7.75 25.60
N THR A 837 11.75 7.36 24.36
CA THR A 837 11.13 7.88 23.14
C THR A 837 9.97 7.03 22.64
N MET A 838 9.62 5.93 23.33
CA MET A 838 8.56 5.00 22.95
C MET A 838 7.23 5.73 22.77
N LYS A 839 6.54 5.36 21.69
CA LYS A 839 5.30 5.98 21.27
C LYS A 839 4.18 4.95 21.17
N ILE A 840 2.96 5.45 21.22
CA ILE A 840 1.76 4.65 20.99
C ILE A 840 1.16 4.98 19.63
N TYR A 841 0.56 3.97 19.00
CA TYR A 841 -0.06 4.06 17.69
C TYR A 841 -1.52 3.61 17.80
N HIS A 842 -2.42 4.22 17.03
CA HIS A 842 -3.82 3.78 16.96
C HIS A 842 -3.95 2.39 16.31
N ASN A 843 -3.09 2.11 15.34
CA ASN A 843 -3.04 0.84 14.64
C ASN A 843 -2.17 -0.19 15.41
N LYS A 844 -2.73 -1.37 15.69
CA LYS A 844 -2.05 -2.46 16.41
C LYS A 844 -0.86 -3.04 15.62
N GLN A 845 -0.97 -3.14 14.30
CA GLN A 845 0.07 -3.66 13.42
C GLN A 845 1.29 -2.71 13.37
N THR A 846 1.06 -1.39 13.27
CA THR A 846 2.11 -0.37 13.39
C THR A 846 2.82 -0.41 14.75
N LEU A 847 2.10 -0.74 15.83
CA LEU A 847 2.70 -0.97 17.14
C LEU A 847 3.56 -2.25 17.15
N ILE A 848 3.13 -3.35 16.56
CA ILE A 848 3.93 -4.58 16.45
C ILE A 848 5.20 -4.32 15.64
N GLU A 849 5.09 -3.64 14.50
CA GLU A 849 6.25 -3.32 13.63
C GLU A 849 7.28 -2.44 14.33
N ASN A 850 6.86 -1.32 14.94
CA ASN A 850 7.80 -0.38 15.55
C ASN A 850 8.30 -0.85 16.92
N ASN A 851 7.44 -1.48 17.73
CA ASN A 851 7.75 -1.79 19.13
C ASN A 851 8.16 -3.26 19.36
N GLU A 852 7.47 -4.25 18.80
CA GLU A 852 7.84 -5.66 19.00
C GLU A 852 9.00 -6.07 18.07
N ILE A 853 8.80 -5.92 16.76
CA ILE A 853 9.80 -6.28 15.76
C ILE A 853 10.97 -5.30 15.83
N GLY A 854 10.71 -3.99 15.69
CA GLY A 854 11.75 -2.96 15.64
C GLY A 854 12.66 -2.92 16.86
N PHE A 855 12.13 -3.07 18.08
CA PHE A 855 12.94 -3.10 19.30
C PHE A 855 13.78 -4.38 19.41
N SER A 856 13.18 -5.54 19.12
CA SER A 856 13.91 -6.81 19.13
C SER A 856 15.07 -6.77 18.13
N GLN A 857 14.83 -6.29 16.91
CA GLN A 857 15.86 -6.15 15.88
C GLN A 857 16.95 -5.14 16.24
N ALA A 858 16.61 -3.99 16.83
CA ALA A 858 17.61 -3.01 17.26
C ALA A 858 18.55 -3.57 18.33
N LEU A 859 18.02 -4.36 19.28
CA LEU A 859 18.82 -5.06 20.29
C LEU A 859 19.66 -6.20 19.69
N ILE A 860 19.11 -6.98 18.76
CA ILE A 860 19.80 -8.08 18.05
C ILE A 860 20.93 -7.55 17.14
N ALA A 861 20.77 -6.35 16.57
CA ALA A 861 21.79 -5.67 15.76
C ALA A 861 22.94 -5.07 16.61
N SER A 862 22.87 -5.17 17.94
CA SER A 862 23.93 -4.78 18.88
C SER A 862 24.72 -6.00 19.37
N ASP A 863 25.89 -5.80 20.00
CA ASP A 863 26.73 -6.86 20.57
C ASP A 863 26.15 -7.50 21.87
N PHE A 864 24.87 -7.86 21.84
CA PHE A 864 24.17 -8.62 22.88
C PHE A 864 23.96 -10.07 22.42
N SER A 865 24.29 -11.04 23.27
CA SER A 865 23.93 -12.44 22.99
C SER A 865 22.43 -12.64 23.13
N TYR A 866 21.83 -13.39 22.19
CA TYR A 866 20.40 -13.67 22.23
C TYR A 866 20.08 -15.13 21.93
N ASP A 867 18.98 -15.63 22.52
CA ASP A 867 18.43 -16.96 22.23
C ASP A 867 16.93 -17.04 22.59
N ALA A 868 16.26 -18.12 22.18
CA ALA A 868 14.90 -18.47 22.59
C ALA A 868 14.86 -19.87 23.24
N TYR A 869 13.88 -20.14 24.12
CA TYR A 869 13.66 -21.50 24.67
C TYR A 869 13.43 -22.52 23.56
N TYR A 870 12.57 -22.15 22.60
CA TYR A 870 12.37 -22.86 21.34
C TYR A 870 12.66 -21.88 20.20
N SER A 871 13.72 -22.13 19.43
CA SER A 871 14.10 -21.28 18.29
C SER A 871 13.70 -21.94 16.98
N SER A 872 12.77 -21.28 16.30
CA SER A 872 12.28 -21.58 14.96
C SER A 872 13.42 -21.63 13.92
N ILE A 873 14.47 -20.79 14.04
CA ILE A 873 15.71 -20.90 13.26
C ILE A 873 16.37 -22.28 13.44
N LYS A 874 16.61 -22.69 14.69
CA LYS A 874 17.30 -23.95 15.01
C LYS A 874 16.51 -25.17 14.52
N HIS A 875 15.19 -25.03 14.40
CA HIS A 875 14.28 -26.06 13.89
C HIS A 875 13.91 -25.92 12.40
N GLN A 876 14.41 -24.89 11.70
CA GLN A 876 14.07 -24.54 10.30
C GLN A 876 12.56 -24.30 10.05
N ASN A 877 11.84 -23.86 11.07
CA ASN A 877 10.42 -23.53 11.00
C ASN A 877 10.28 -22.04 10.68
N TYR A 878 9.66 -21.69 9.54
CA TYR A 878 9.46 -20.28 9.15
C TYR A 878 8.05 -19.75 9.46
N VAL A 879 7.25 -20.56 10.14
CA VAL A 879 5.87 -20.27 10.59
C VAL A 879 5.83 -19.90 12.07
N ASN A 880 4.73 -19.29 12.52
CA ASN A 880 4.48 -19.02 13.93
C ASN A 880 4.32 -20.33 14.73
N VAL A 881 5.39 -20.75 15.40
CA VAL A 881 5.49 -22.06 16.08
C VAL A 881 4.44 -22.24 17.18
N LEU A 882 4.06 -21.17 17.89
CA LEU A 882 3.02 -21.23 18.94
C LEU A 882 1.64 -21.57 18.42
N GLN A 883 1.40 -21.37 17.11
CA GLN A 883 0.14 -21.73 16.46
C GLN A 883 0.28 -23.07 15.72
N TYR A 884 1.25 -23.22 14.81
CA TYR A 884 1.37 -24.41 13.94
C TYR A 884 1.94 -25.67 14.63
N TYR A 885 2.65 -25.51 15.75
CA TYR A 885 3.34 -26.56 16.50
C TYR A 885 2.84 -26.67 17.95
N TRP A 886 1.68 -26.10 18.29
CA TRP A 886 1.22 -25.96 19.68
C TRP A 886 1.20 -27.29 20.44
N LYS A 887 0.86 -28.40 19.77
CA LYS A 887 0.75 -29.73 20.38
C LYS A 887 2.14 -30.34 20.62
N GLU A 888 2.99 -30.34 19.60
CA GLU A 888 4.36 -30.86 19.65
C GLU A 888 5.22 -30.08 20.66
N LEU A 889 5.03 -28.76 20.73
CA LEU A 889 5.66 -27.91 21.75
C LEU A 889 5.36 -28.43 23.16
N ILE A 890 4.11 -28.77 23.47
CA ILE A 890 3.72 -29.30 24.78
C ILE A 890 4.21 -30.74 24.96
N THR A 891 3.86 -31.64 24.04
CA THR A 891 3.99 -33.09 24.24
C THR A 891 5.42 -33.63 24.01
N GLU A 892 6.21 -32.97 23.16
CA GLU A 892 7.57 -33.40 22.84
C GLU A 892 8.60 -32.47 23.49
N HIS A 893 8.40 -31.15 23.39
CA HIS A 893 9.37 -30.15 23.85
C HIS A 893 9.14 -29.64 25.28
N HIS A 894 8.10 -30.12 25.99
CA HIS A 894 7.75 -29.71 27.36
C HIS A 894 7.65 -28.18 27.50
N PHE A 895 7.08 -27.53 26.49
CA PHE A 895 6.92 -26.09 26.43
C PHE A 895 5.78 -25.64 27.36
N PRO A 896 6.01 -24.66 28.24
CA PRO A 896 5.10 -24.33 29.35
C PRO A 896 3.83 -23.58 28.94
N PHE A 897 3.71 -23.08 27.71
CA PHE A 897 2.66 -22.12 27.35
C PHE A 897 1.87 -22.52 26.11
N ILE A 898 0.55 -22.32 26.16
CA ILE A 898 -0.33 -22.40 24.98
C ILE A 898 -0.84 -21.00 24.66
N LYS A 899 -0.76 -20.55 23.41
CA LYS A 899 -1.30 -19.25 23.03
C LYS A 899 -2.83 -19.27 23.11
N LYS A 900 -3.44 -18.35 23.88
CA LYS A 900 -4.90 -18.35 24.14
C LYS A 900 -5.74 -18.33 22.87
N GLU A 901 -5.26 -17.69 21.81
CA GLU A 901 -5.97 -17.58 20.53
C GLU A 901 -6.13 -18.91 19.79
N VAL A 902 -5.21 -19.87 19.97
CA VAL A 902 -5.28 -21.20 19.33
C VAL A 902 -6.52 -21.94 19.81
N LEU A 903 -6.78 -21.93 21.12
CA LEU A 903 -7.95 -22.61 21.71
C LEU A 903 -9.23 -21.76 21.66
N LYS A 904 -9.15 -20.43 21.83
CA LYS A 904 -10.35 -19.56 21.87
C LYS A 904 -10.88 -19.13 20.50
N ARG A 905 -10.01 -18.98 19.50
CA ARG A 905 -10.36 -18.43 18.17
C ARG A 905 -10.02 -19.36 17.02
N ASN A 906 -9.02 -20.22 17.19
CA ASN A 906 -8.49 -21.13 16.18
C ASN A 906 -8.39 -20.47 14.77
N PRO A 907 -7.66 -19.35 14.63
CA PRO A 907 -7.69 -18.52 13.42
C PRO A 907 -7.17 -19.26 12.17
N LEU A 908 -6.41 -20.34 12.35
CA LEU A 908 -5.84 -21.18 11.30
C LEU A 908 -6.68 -22.44 11.00
N GLY A 909 -7.80 -22.67 11.71
CA GLY A 909 -8.65 -23.86 11.51
C GLY A 909 -7.96 -25.19 11.82
N LEU A 910 -7.00 -25.20 12.76
CA LEU A 910 -6.25 -26.38 13.16
C LEU A 910 -7.14 -27.41 13.85
N ASN A 911 -6.79 -28.70 13.79
CA ASN A 911 -7.43 -29.68 14.64
C ASN A 911 -6.97 -29.46 16.10
N ILE A 912 -7.88 -28.94 16.93
CA ILE A 912 -7.73 -28.75 18.38
C ILE A 912 -8.64 -29.68 19.20
N GLU A 913 -9.22 -30.71 18.58
CA GLU A 913 -9.91 -31.77 19.31
C GLU A 913 -8.93 -32.46 20.27
N HIS A 914 -9.42 -32.83 21.47
CA HIS A 914 -8.60 -33.49 22.49
C HIS A 914 -7.35 -32.70 22.93
N TRP A 915 -7.41 -31.35 22.90
CA TRP A 915 -6.33 -30.50 23.42
C TRP A 915 -6.06 -30.74 24.90
N ASP A 916 -7.08 -31.10 25.66
CA ASP A 916 -7.01 -31.37 27.09
C ASP A 916 -6.34 -32.71 27.38
N ASP A 917 -6.58 -33.73 26.55
CA ASP A 917 -5.85 -35.01 26.61
C ASP A 917 -4.36 -34.82 26.30
N ALA A 918 -4.00 -33.92 25.37
CA ALA A 918 -2.61 -33.58 25.07
C ALA A 918 -1.88 -32.93 26.26
N ILE A 919 -2.58 -32.17 27.11
CA ILE A 919 -2.01 -31.62 28.36
C ILE A 919 -1.94 -32.72 29.43
N LYS A 920 -3.06 -33.39 29.71
CA LYS A 920 -3.17 -34.45 30.74
C LYS A 920 -2.15 -35.58 30.57
N GLN A 921 -1.72 -35.86 29.34
CA GLN A 921 -0.72 -36.89 29.05
C GLN A 921 0.66 -36.56 29.63
N VAL A 922 1.01 -35.28 29.78
CA VAL A 922 2.37 -34.82 30.12
C VAL A 922 2.45 -33.87 31.31
N SER A 923 1.32 -33.32 31.78
CA SER A 923 1.27 -32.26 32.79
C SER A 923 0.12 -32.46 33.78
N ASP A 924 0.40 -32.16 35.06
CA ASP A 924 -0.58 -32.09 36.16
C ASP A 924 -1.35 -30.74 36.20
N TYR A 925 -1.25 -29.91 35.16
CA TYR A 925 -1.93 -28.61 35.11
C TYR A 925 -3.46 -28.76 35.15
N ASN A 926 -4.13 -27.96 35.99
CA ASN A 926 -5.59 -28.00 36.06
C ASN A 926 -6.23 -27.37 34.81
N ILE A 927 -6.63 -28.22 33.86
CA ILE A 927 -7.30 -27.83 32.62
C ILE A 927 -8.62 -27.06 32.83
N GLU A 928 -9.25 -27.13 34.01
CA GLU A 928 -10.44 -26.32 34.32
C GLU A 928 -10.14 -24.81 34.24
N PHE A 929 -8.89 -24.39 34.48
CA PHE A 929 -8.46 -23.00 34.30
C PHE A 929 -8.56 -22.53 32.84
N ILE A 930 -8.44 -23.45 31.87
CA ILE A 930 -8.61 -23.16 30.44
C ILE A 930 -10.09 -23.27 30.05
N GLN A 931 -10.81 -24.26 30.57
CA GLN A 931 -12.23 -24.49 30.24
C GLN A 931 -13.16 -23.38 30.74
N ASN A 932 -12.79 -22.70 31.83
CA ASN A 932 -13.56 -21.62 32.45
C ASN A 932 -13.11 -20.20 32.02
N SER A 933 -12.29 -20.05 30.97
CA SER A 933 -11.56 -18.81 30.62
C SER A 933 -12.23 -17.91 29.58
#